data_AF-A0A0G0GT19-F1
#
_entry.id   AF-A0A0G0GT19-F1
#
_cell.length_a   1.000
_cell.length_b   1.000
_cell.length_c   1.000
_cell.angle_alpha   90.00
_cell.angle_beta   90.00
_cell.angle_gamma   90.00
#
_symmetry.space_group_name_H-M   'P 1'
#
loop_
_entity.id
_entity.type
_entity.pdbx_description
1 polymer ?
#
loop_
_entity_poly.entity_id
_entity_poly.type
_entity_poly.pdbx_seq_one_letter_code
_entity_poly.pdbx_strand_id
1 'polypeptide(L)'
;MFGVWQEHQGLGALSSQAHPSELPRMLLYYPLSFILPLSFLRYSYFFITLILGPLGMYFFIKKGVLKDDSIQNKIASFGGALFYLFNLGTIQHFFVPLEMFATHFATLPWLFLFAVQYLEHNKKKYLLLFAIFTFFSASIAHTSTLWFTYFLSLLLFLFTYNFINRKKEIKIRSFKIILITLLINAFWLLPNLYFILNQGSQISNSKINALFTEEAFANNKLFGVIPDILILKNFLFNWSAYIGNGEFGPLLKVWINHLQQPIVLVIGYGLSLIALLGLVYSVVKKNAISLCLLTIFGLAVFFLLTNNPPFGFLFNFLQNVIPLFKEALRFPFTKFSILLMFCLSCYFAFGVKLLIRKFSSYSFILIFIAFIYYMLPAFQGNLISPLMKVKIPSNYFSVFKLLNNQPYGRVATLPIHSFWGWNYYSWPASPRGEKYQGAGFLWFGLKDPVLEREFDRWNQSNEQYYREMSQAIYSQNQNELNNVLQKYDIAYILWDKSIIAPEQGADNRVLFLPETERLLNNDSNLAQIAHFGDLLVYKTKFTNPRVRIIENPVSIGPPAISYYDFAYAKYHDYITYSNPKKNTIYYPFRNIIDNQNRIISKDILASLSSSTTLDPKLTLNTGNDCSPANPQEKTNFQKNIILGKSDEFIEYSSLGGSFCEHFSYPTLSRNKAYLISITSRNVKGLPLRICVYNYLSKRCDLFTHLLSSKSFARDVFLIPPIDAGMGFDININNFSVKNSPSVNNLRSIEISPFDYEKLSQIETYPSEALNETKNALVYSQSFDSGWKAYQVNLKNQKSNLKTFLVNIFPFFFGKEIKEHVLVNNWANGWILSGQSLILNHSSFIIIYWPQYLEYLGFAVLITTFAWLFWPTVKSDHD
;
A
#
# COMPACT_ATOMS: atom_id res chain seq x y z
N MET A 1 11.28 -7.28 -16.72
CA MET A 1 10.90 -6.21 -17.67
C MET A 1 9.44 -6.37 -18.11
N PHE A 2 8.54 -6.57 -17.16
CA PHE A 2 7.08 -6.65 -17.35
C PHE A 2 6.45 -6.10 -16.07
N GLY A 3 6.70 -4.82 -15.80
CA GLY A 3 6.38 -4.23 -14.51
C GLY A 3 4.98 -3.62 -14.43
N VAL A 4 4.29 -3.48 -15.57
CA VAL A 4 3.04 -2.73 -15.62
C VAL A 4 1.85 -3.57 -15.15
N TRP A 5 1.72 -4.81 -15.61
CA TRP A 5 0.72 -5.76 -15.11
C TRP A 5 1.38 -6.86 -14.28
N GLN A 6 0.91 -7.08 -13.06
CA GLN A 6 1.41 -8.10 -12.16
C GLN A 6 0.46 -9.28 -12.11
N GLU A 7 0.72 -10.29 -12.94
CA GLU A 7 -0.12 -11.49 -13.04
C GLU A 7 -0.11 -12.33 -11.75
N HIS A 8 0.96 -12.25 -10.96
CA HIS A 8 1.13 -13.00 -9.72
C HIS A 8 0.32 -12.44 -8.54
N GLN A 9 -0.19 -11.21 -8.65
CA GLN A 9 -0.95 -10.53 -7.60
C GLN A 9 -2.41 -10.97 -7.62
N GLY A 10 -2.69 -12.17 -7.09
CA GLY A 10 -4.02 -12.75 -6.98
C GLY A 10 -4.64 -13.09 -8.34
N LEU A 11 -5.69 -12.38 -8.73
CA LEU A 11 -6.33 -12.46 -10.04
C LEU A 11 -5.58 -11.68 -11.13
N GLY A 12 -4.50 -10.99 -10.77
CA GLY A 12 -3.74 -10.08 -11.63
C GLY A 12 -4.17 -8.65 -11.36
N ALA A 13 -3.22 -7.71 -11.35
CA ALA A 13 -3.50 -6.30 -11.08
C ALA A 13 -2.61 -5.39 -11.93
N LEU A 14 -3.13 -4.21 -12.26
CA LEU A 14 -2.29 -3.13 -12.75
C LEU A 14 -1.42 -2.63 -11.59
N SER A 15 -0.12 -2.54 -11.83
CA SER A 15 0.83 -2.29 -10.77
C SER A 15 0.75 -0.86 -10.24
N SER A 16 0.39 -0.73 -8.97
CA SER A 16 0.50 0.55 -8.24
C SER A 16 1.96 0.92 -7.94
N GLN A 17 2.80 -0.09 -7.77
CA GLN A 17 4.23 0.04 -7.52
C GLN A 17 4.99 0.13 -8.84
N ALA A 18 6.06 0.92 -8.89
CA ALA A 18 6.87 1.03 -10.09
C ALA A 18 7.93 -0.09 -10.15
N HIS A 19 7.54 -1.37 -10.22
CA HIS A 19 8.48 -2.50 -10.22
C HIS A 19 9.71 -2.36 -11.14
N PRO A 20 9.62 -1.82 -12.37
CA PRO A 20 10.79 -1.65 -13.22
C PRO A 20 11.87 -0.78 -12.58
N SER A 21 11.50 0.18 -11.73
CA SER A 21 12.41 1.11 -11.06
C SER A 21 13.42 0.42 -10.14
N GLU A 22 13.21 -0.85 -9.80
CA GLU A 22 14.13 -1.68 -9.03
C GLU A 22 15.30 -2.23 -9.84
N LEU A 23 15.25 -2.14 -11.18
CA LEU A 23 16.30 -2.63 -12.08
C LEU A 23 17.72 -2.13 -11.70
N PRO A 24 17.96 -0.83 -11.40
CA PRO A 24 19.29 -0.35 -11.04
C PRO A 24 19.85 -1.03 -9.78
N ARG A 25 18.99 -1.30 -8.80
CA ARG A 25 19.38 -2.04 -7.59
C ARG A 25 19.69 -3.50 -7.90
N MET A 26 18.94 -4.14 -8.81
CA MET A 26 19.22 -5.52 -9.22
C MET A 26 20.58 -5.65 -9.91
N LEU A 27 21.04 -4.61 -10.63
CA LEU A 27 22.40 -4.57 -11.20
C LEU A 27 23.50 -4.55 -10.12
N LEU A 28 23.20 -4.12 -8.89
CA LEU A 28 24.11 -4.21 -7.76
C LEU A 28 24.03 -5.58 -7.08
N TYR A 29 22.83 -6.16 -6.96
CA TYR A 29 22.65 -7.47 -6.34
C TYR A 29 23.22 -8.63 -7.15
N TYR A 30 23.05 -8.61 -8.47
CA TYR A 30 23.49 -9.70 -9.33
C TYR A 30 24.99 -10.05 -9.17
N PRO A 31 25.94 -9.08 -9.21
CA PRO A 31 27.34 -9.41 -8.94
C PRO A 31 27.58 -9.82 -7.47
N LEU A 32 26.89 -9.20 -6.51
CA LEU A 32 27.05 -9.52 -5.09
C LEU A 32 26.55 -10.93 -4.73
N SER A 33 25.57 -11.49 -5.45
CA SER A 33 25.05 -12.82 -5.18
C SER A 33 26.03 -13.96 -5.50
N PHE A 34 27.08 -13.70 -6.30
CA PHE A 34 28.16 -14.67 -6.52
C PHE A 34 29.17 -14.74 -5.37
N ILE A 35 29.23 -13.70 -4.52
CA ILE A 35 30.24 -13.55 -3.47
C ILE A 35 29.60 -13.72 -2.08
N LEU A 36 28.36 -13.25 -1.91
CA LEU A 36 27.67 -13.21 -0.62
C LEU A 36 26.61 -14.32 -0.51
N PRO A 37 26.42 -14.92 0.67
CA PRO A 37 25.33 -15.85 0.90
C PRO A 37 23.98 -15.13 0.79
N LEU A 38 22.95 -15.87 0.33
CA LEU A 38 21.59 -15.34 0.13
C LEU A 38 21.02 -14.68 1.40
N SER A 39 21.32 -15.25 2.58
CA SER A 39 20.89 -14.72 3.88
C SER A 39 21.48 -13.35 4.22
N PHE A 40 22.63 -12.98 3.63
CA PHE A 40 23.29 -11.69 3.87
C PHE A 40 23.09 -10.68 2.73
N LEU A 41 22.74 -11.14 1.52
CA LEU A 41 22.64 -10.30 0.33
C LEU A 41 21.74 -9.07 0.53
N ARG A 42 20.58 -9.24 1.18
CA ARG A 42 19.68 -8.11 1.48
C ARG A 42 20.31 -7.13 2.47
N TYR A 43 20.94 -7.64 3.54
CA TYR A 43 21.57 -6.80 4.55
C TYR A 43 22.78 -6.05 4.00
N SER A 44 23.56 -6.64 3.10
CA SER A 44 24.70 -5.95 2.49
C SER A 44 24.29 -4.67 1.76
N TYR A 45 23.13 -4.67 1.11
CA TYR A 45 22.61 -3.46 0.47
C TYR A 45 22.28 -2.36 1.48
N PHE A 46 21.65 -2.71 2.60
CA PHE A 46 21.37 -1.75 3.67
C PHE A 46 22.67 -1.19 4.30
N PHE A 47 23.70 -2.01 4.49
CA PHE A 47 24.99 -1.51 4.98
C PHE A 47 25.71 -0.63 3.95
N ILE A 48 25.70 -1.00 2.66
CA ILE A 48 26.28 -0.18 1.59
C ILE A 48 25.58 1.19 1.54
N THR A 49 24.25 1.22 1.55
CA THR A 49 23.48 2.47 1.52
C THR A 49 23.66 3.32 2.79
N LEU A 50 23.76 2.68 3.96
CA LEU A 50 24.08 3.34 5.23
C LEU A 50 25.46 4.01 5.22
N ILE A 51 26.41 3.47 4.46
CA ILE A 51 27.76 4.05 4.27
C ILE A 51 27.75 5.14 3.19
N LEU A 52 27.11 4.88 2.04
CA LEU A 52 27.12 5.78 0.89
C LEU A 52 26.40 7.11 1.15
N GLY A 53 25.36 7.11 1.98
CA GLY A 53 24.62 8.33 2.35
C GLY A 53 25.50 9.37 3.05
N PRO A 54 26.08 9.06 4.23
CA PRO A 54 26.99 9.97 4.94
C PRO A 54 28.22 10.36 4.14
N LEU A 55 28.79 9.46 3.32
CA LEU A 55 29.89 9.80 2.41
C LEU A 55 29.45 10.84 1.38
N GLY A 56 28.29 10.64 0.76
CA GLY A 56 27.70 11.62 -0.14
C GLY A 56 27.46 12.95 0.56
N MET A 57 26.97 12.91 1.79
CA MET A 57 26.73 14.10 2.61
C MET A 57 28.03 14.88 2.89
N TYR A 58 29.10 14.18 3.27
CA TYR A 58 30.42 14.78 3.48
C TYR A 58 30.89 15.51 2.21
N PHE A 59 30.86 14.85 1.05
CA PHE A 59 31.31 15.45 -0.20
C PHE A 59 30.40 16.58 -0.68
N PHE A 60 29.09 16.46 -0.50
CA PHE A 60 28.13 17.51 -0.81
C PHE A 60 28.39 18.78 0.02
N ILE A 61 28.55 18.63 1.34
CA ILE A 61 28.83 19.78 2.21
C ILE A 61 30.19 20.39 1.85
N LYS A 62 31.22 19.56 1.73
CA LYS A 62 32.58 20.02 1.45
C LYS A 62 32.69 20.76 0.13
N LYS A 63 32.22 20.15 -0.97
CA LYS A 63 32.43 20.65 -2.34
C LYS A 63 31.28 21.50 -2.87
N GLY A 64 30.05 21.28 -2.39
CA GLY A 64 28.85 22.00 -2.83
C GLY A 64 28.52 23.19 -1.93
N VAL A 65 28.51 22.99 -0.60
CA VAL A 65 27.98 23.98 0.35
C VAL A 65 29.05 24.94 0.87
N LEU A 66 30.15 24.41 1.43
CA LEU A 66 31.23 25.20 2.06
C LEU A 66 32.33 25.61 1.07
N LYS A 67 32.57 24.78 0.04
CA LYS A 67 33.41 25.05 -1.16
C LYS A 67 34.91 25.33 -0.94
N ASP A 68 35.39 25.32 0.30
CA ASP A 68 36.79 25.57 0.65
C ASP A 68 37.37 24.37 1.43
N ASP A 69 38.66 24.08 1.22
CA ASP A 69 39.36 22.89 1.71
C ASP A 69 40.05 23.08 3.08
N SER A 70 39.76 24.20 3.77
CA SER A 70 40.25 24.43 5.14
C SER A 70 39.89 23.30 6.11
N ILE A 71 40.76 23.07 7.09
CA ILE A 71 40.57 22.03 8.12
C ILE A 71 39.24 22.20 8.87
N GLN A 72 38.83 23.45 9.13
CA GLN A 72 37.56 23.78 9.77
C GLN A 72 36.37 23.30 8.92
N ASN A 73 36.41 23.50 7.61
CA ASN A 73 35.36 23.01 6.71
C ASN A 73 35.36 21.49 6.59
N LYS A 74 36.53 20.84 6.63
CA LYS A 74 36.63 19.37 6.64
C LYS A 74 35.97 18.79 7.89
N ILE A 75 36.26 19.35 9.07
CA ILE A 75 35.64 18.93 10.34
C ILE A 75 34.14 19.23 10.34
N ALA A 76 33.73 20.42 9.89
CA ALA A 76 32.32 20.78 9.77
C ALA A 76 31.54 19.84 8.82
N SER A 77 32.13 19.50 7.66
CA SER A 77 31.54 18.57 6.70
C SER A 77 31.42 17.16 7.29
N PHE A 78 32.43 16.73 8.03
CA PHE A 78 32.39 15.45 8.76
C PHE A 78 31.29 15.47 9.83
N GLY A 79 31.16 16.56 10.60
CA GLY A 79 30.07 16.75 11.56
C GLY A 79 28.68 16.70 10.94
N GLY A 80 28.48 17.32 9.78
CA GLY A 80 27.21 17.23 9.05
C GLY A 80 26.91 15.81 8.55
N ALA A 81 27.93 15.08 8.08
CA ALA A 81 27.78 13.67 7.70
C ALA A 81 27.44 12.77 8.91
N LEU A 82 28.03 13.02 10.07
CA LEU A 82 27.68 12.33 11.31
C LEU A 82 26.25 12.66 11.75
N PHE A 83 25.81 13.91 11.66
CA PHE A 83 24.42 14.26 11.95
C PHE A 83 23.45 13.48 11.03
N TYR A 84 23.78 13.35 9.75
CA TYR A 84 22.98 12.57 8.79
C TYR A 84 22.88 11.09 9.18
N LEU A 85 23.95 10.51 9.73
CA LEU A 85 23.99 9.11 10.17
C LEU A 85 23.34 8.89 11.55
N PHE A 86 23.61 9.78 12.50
CA PHE A 86 23.33 9.60 13.93
C PHE A 86 22.15 10.47 14.40
N ASN A 87 20.97 10.18 13.85
CA ASN A 87 19.70 10.78 14.26
C ASN A 87 18.55 9.75 14.27
N LEU A 88 17.42 10.08 14.90
CA LEU A 88 16.27 9.17 14.99
C LEU A 88 15.55 8.96 13.65
N GLY A 89 15.71 9.86 12.70
CA GLY A 89 15.23 9.67 11.33
C GLY A 89 15.91 8.47 10.68
N THR A 90 17.24 8.37 10.78
CA THR A 90 18.00 7.20 10.31
C THR A 90 17.53 5.92 10.99
N ILE A 91 17.31 5.93 12.30
CA ILE A 91 16.77 4.77 13.02
C ILE A 91 15.43 4.33 12.42
N GLN A 92 14.49 5.23 12.21
CA GLN A 92 13.18 4.86 11.70
C GLN A 92 13.21 4.30 10.27
N HIS A 93 14.18 4.71 9.44
CA HIS A 93 14.36 4.15 8.08
C HIS A 93 15.12 2.83 8.03
N PHE A 94 15.98 2.55 9.01
CA PHE A 94 16.81 1.34 9.04
C PHE A 94 16.32 0.27 10.04
N PHE A 95 15.42 0.61 10.98
CA PHE A 95 14.89 -0.33 11.97
C PHE A 95 13.92 -1.35 11.36
N VAL A 96 13.02 -0.88 10.48
CA VAL A 96 12.19 -1.71 9.61
C VAL A 96 12.55 -1.36 8.17
N PRO A 97 13.67 -1.90 7.67
CA PRO A 97 14.32 -1.35 6.49
C PRO A 97 13.56 -1.71 5.21
N LEU A 98 13.27 -0.69 4.42
CA LEU A 98 12.70 -0.79 3.08
C LEU A 98 13.65 -0.15 2.05
N GLU A 99 13.91 -0.87 0.97
CA GLU A 99 14.99 -0.57 0.03
C GLU A 99 14.86 0.80 -0.65
N MET A 100 13.64 1.25 -0.92
CA MET A 100 13.38 2.56 -1.52
C MET A 100 13.84 3.73 -0.63
N PHE A 101 13.68 3.62 0.70
CA PHE A 101 14.13 4.65 1.64
C PHE A 101 15.65 4.62 1.81
N ALA A 102 16.25 3.43 1.88
CA ALA A 102 17.70 3.28 1.92
C ALA A 102 18.37 3.81 0.64
N THR A 103 17.76 3.58 -0.52
CA THR A 103 18.19 4.17 -1.80
C THR A 103 18.15 5.70 -1.71
N HIS A 104 17.03 6.27 -1.27
CA HIS A 104 16.86 7.72 -1.16
C HIS A 104 17.90 8.33 -0.21
N PHE A 105 18.08 7.73 0.96
CA PHE A 105 19.10 8.13 1.94
C PHE A 105 20.52 8.11 1.35
N ALA A 106 20.84 7.08 0.57
CA ALA A 106 22.16 6.94 -0.03
C ALA A 106 22.40 7.93 -1.18
N THR A 107 21.45 8.07 -2.11
CA THR A 107 21.68 8.79 -3.38
C THR A 107 21.40 10.28 -3.30
N LEU A 108 20.55 10.75 -2.37
CA LEU A 108 20.13 12.15 -2.29
C LEU A 108 21.31 13.14 -2.23
N PRO A 109 22.31 12.96 -1.35
CA PRO A 109 23.42 13.92 -1.28
C PRO A 109 24.26 13.95 -2.56
N TRP A 110 24.43 12.81 -3.24
CA TRP A 110 25.17 12.72 -4.49
C TRP A 110 24.46 13.42 -5.64
N LEU A 111 23.13 13.26 -5.73
CA LEU A 111 22.31 13.95 -6.72
C LEU A 111 22.46 15.47 -6.62
N PHE A 112 22.34 16.01 -5.41
CA PHE A 112 22.52 17.45 -5.18
C PHE A 112 23.97 17.92 -5.36
N LEU A 113 24.97 17.10 -5.01
CA LEU A 113 26.38 17.39 -5.29
C LEU A 113 26.62 17.56 -6.78
N PHE A 114 26.23 16.60 -7.61
CA PHE A 114 26.51 16.66 -9.04
C PHE A 114 25.63 17.69 -9.77
N ALA A 115 24.42 17.95 -9.28
CA ALA A 115 23.60 19.07 -9.75
C ALA A 115 24.34 20.41 -9.54
N VAL A 116 24.82 20.68 -8.31
CA VAL A 116 25.58 21.91 -8.00
C VAL A 116 26.87 22.02 -8.80
N GLN A 117 27.65 20.94 -8.87
CA GLN A 117 28.91 20.92 -9.63
C GLN A 117 28.68 21.17 -11.14
N TYR A 118 27.59 20.65 -11.70
CA TYR A 118 27.24 20.92 -13.09
C TYR A 118 26.77 22.36 -13.31
N LEU A 119 25.94 22.90 -12.42
CA LEU A 119 25.48 24.29 -12.48
C LEU A 119 26.65 25.28 -12.46
N GLU A 120 27.69 25.00 -11.66
CA GLU A 120 28.83 25.91 -11.47
C GLU A 120 29.91 25.77 -12.53
N HIS A 121 30.27 24.55 -12.92
CA HIS A 121 31.41 24.30 -13.80
C HIS A 121 31.05 23.95 -15.24
N ASN A 122 29.79 23.60 -15.55
CA ASN A 122 29.33 23.19 -16.89
C ASN A 122 30.11 22.03 -17.53
N LYS A 123 30.74 21.15 -16.74
CA LYS A 123 31.53 20.03 -17.26
C LYS A 123 30.61 18.84 -17.54
N LYS A 124 30.73 18.23 -18.74
CA LYS A 124 29.97 17.04 -19.14
C LYS A 124 30.09 15.89 -18.12
N LYS A 125 31.27 15.73 -17.52
CA LYS A 125 31.52 14.76 -16.44
C LYS A 125 30.52 14.86 -15.28
N TYR A 126 30.17 16.07 -14.84
CA TYR A 126 29.23 16.25 -13.73
C TYR A 126 27.79 15.94 -14.13
N LEU A 127 27.40 16.26 -15.37
CA LEU A 127 26.09 15.86 -15.90
C LEU A 127 26.00 14.33 -16.06
N LEU A 128 27.08 13.68 -16.50
CA LEU A 128 27.16 12.21 -16.59
C LEU A 128 27.08 11.57 -15.20
N LEU A 129 27.81 12.08 -14.21
CA LEU A 129 27.72 11.59 -12.83
C LEU A 129 26.33 11.82 -12.24
N PHE A 130 25.71 12.98 -12.48
CA PHE A 130 24.32 13.23 -12.11
C PHE A 130 23.39 12.19 -12.74
N ALA A 131 23.52 11.93 -14.05
CA ALA A 131 22.73 10.93 -14.77
C ALA A 131 22.89 9.51 -14.18
N ILE A 132 24.13 9.09 -13.87
CA ILE A 132 24.41 7.78 -13.26
C ILE A 132 23.70 7.69 -11.90
N PHE A 133 23.83 8.70 -11.03
CA PHE A 133 23.16 8.70 -9.74
C PHE A 133 21.63 8.80 -9.88
N THR A 134 21.11 9.51 -10.88
CA THR A 134 19.67 9.53 -11.20
C THR A 134 19.17 8.14 -11.55
N PHE A 135 19.91 7.39 -12.35
CA PHE A 135 19.55 6.01 -12.70
C PHE A 135 19.56 5.11 -11.47
N PHE A 136 20.63 5.11 -10.66
CA PHE A 136 20.67 4.31 -9.43
C PHE A 136 19.66 4.77 -8.37
N SER A 137 19.23 6.03 -8.40
CA SER A 137 18.16 6.55 -7.54
C SER A 137 16.76 6.14 -8.01
N ALA A 138 16.59 5.56 -9.20
CA ALA A 138 15.26 5.20 -9.68
C ALA A 138 14.56 4.19 -8.74
N SER A 139 15.29 3.39 -7.97
CA SER A 139 14.71 2.46 -6.98
C SER A 139 13.98 3.16 -5.82
N ILE A 140 14.14 4.47 -5.67
CA ILE A 140 13.26 5.31 -4.82
C ILE A 140 11.80 5.22 -5.29
N ALA A 141 11.59 5.08 -6.60
CA ALA A 141 10.27 5.12 -7.23
C ALA A 141 9.46 3.84 -7.10
N HIS A 142 9.97 2.78 -6.46
CA HIS A 142 9.16 1.60 -6.14
C HIS A 142 7.83 2.03 -5.49
N THR A 143 7.94 3.00 -4.57
CA THR A 143 6.84 3.88 -4.20
C THR A 143 7.00 5.23 -4.91
N SER A 144 6.28 5.44 -6.02
CA SER A 144 6.49 6.58 -6.92
C SER A 144 6.34 7.95 -6.25
N THR A 145 5.47 8.04 -5.23
CA THR A 145 5.28 9.24 -4.42
C THR A 145 6.56 9.73 -3.74
N LEU A 146 7.49 8.85 -3.38
CA LEU A 146 8.80 9.21 -2.82
C LEU A 146 9.71 9.87 -3.86
N TRP A 147 9.64 9.41 -5.12
CA TRP A 147 10.38 10.06 -6.22
C TRP A 147 9.78 11.43 -6.55
N PHE A 148 8.45 11.57 -6.55
CA PHE A 148 7.80 12.85 -6.79
C PHE A 148 8.18 13.91 -5.72
N THR A 149 8.34 13.53 -4.45
CA THR A 149 8.81 14.48 -3.42
C THR A 149 10.28 14.89 -3.61
N TYR A 150 11.15 13.95 -3.99
CA TYR A 150 12.52 14.26 -4.42
C TYR A 150 12.52 15.21 -5.62
N PHE A 151 11.75 14.90 -6.68
CA PHE A 151 11.72 15.69 -7.90
C PHE A 151 11.19 17.11 -7.64
N LEU A 152 10.15 17.25 -6.82
CA LEU A 152 9.67 18.56 -6.37
C LEU A 152 10.76 19.35 -5.63
N SER A 153 11.52 18.69 -4.76
CA SER A 153 12.63 19.32 -4.03
C SER A 153 13.75 19.77 -4.98
N LEU A 154 14.06 18.97 -6.00
CA LEU A 154 15.00 19.33 -7.05
C LEU A 154 14.51 20.55 -7.85
N LEU A 155 13.22 20.59 -8.22
CA LEU A 155 12.62 21.73 -8.93
C LEU A 155 12.70 23.01 -8.08
N LEU A 156 12.35 22.94 -6.80
CA LEU A 156 12.43 24.08 -5.89
C LEU A 156 13.87 24.58 -5.73
N PHE A 157 14.82 23.66 -5.56
CA PHE A 157 16.23 24.00 -5.48
C PHE A 157 16.72 24.72 -6.74
N LEU A 158 16.42 24.17 -7.93
CA LEU A 158 16.81 24.77 -9.19
C LEU A 158 16.12 26.13 -9.40
N PHE A 159 14.82 26.23 -9.08
CA PHE A 159 14.09 27.50 -9.17
C PHE A 159 14.74 28.59 -8.30
N THR A 160 15.00 28.30 -7.03
CA THR A 160 15.67 29.25 -6.12
C THR A 160 17.09 29.56 -6.58
N TYR A 161 17.85 28.58 -7.08
CA TYR A 161 19.20 28.79 -7.60
C TYR A 161 19.21 29.72 -8.83
N ASN A 162 18.24 29.58 -9.74
CA ASN A 162 18.08 30.47 -10.90
C ASN A 162 17.59 31.87 -10.50
N PHE A 163 16.77 31.97 -9.45
CA PHE A 163 16.32 33.26 -8.94
C PHE A 163 17.49 34.06 -8.35
N ILE A 164 18.37 33.39 -7.60
CA ILE A 164 19.61 33.96 -7.07
C ILE A 164 20.59 34.27 -8.20
N ASN A 165 20.80 33.30 -9.11
CA ASN A 165 21.74 33.40 -10.20
C ASN A 165 21.01 33.62 -11.53
N ARG A 166 20.78 34.89 -11.88
CA ARG A 166 19.95 35.31 -13.02
C ARG A 166 20.55 35.06 -14.42
N LYS A 167 21.68 34.34 -14.52
CA LYS A 167 22.39 34.11 -15.79
C LYS A 167 21.63 33.15 -16.70
N LYS A 168 21.59 33.46 -18.00
CA LYS A 168 20.93 32.62 -19.01
C LYS A 168 21.55 31.21 -19.09
N GLU A 169 22.88 31.09 -18.95
CA GLU A 169 23.52 29.77 -19.00
C GLU A 169 23.07 28.85 -17.85
N ILE A 170 22.81 29.41 -16.67
CA ILE A 170 22.39 28.64 -15.48
C ILE A 170 20.97 28.10 -15.67
N LYS A 171 20.08 28.88 -16.31
CA LYS A 171 18.73 28.42 -16.68
C LYS A 171 18.79 27.23 -17.64
N ILE A 172 19.67 27.30 -18.65
CA ILE A 172 19.89 26.20 -19.61
C ILE A 172 20.43 24.96 -18.89
N ARG A 173 21.42 25.12 -18.00
CA ARG A 173 21.98 24.01 -17.21
C ARG A 173 20.92 23.37 -16.31
N SER A 174 20.07 24.18 -15.67
CA SER A 174 18.97 23.72 -14.83
C SER A 174 17.92 22.94 -15.64
N PHE A 175 17.56 23.44 -16.83
CA PHE A 175 16.67 22.73 -17.74
C PHE A 175 17.24 21.37 -18.16
N LYS A 176 18.55 21.28 -18.46
CA LYS A 176 19.21 20.01 -18.76
C LYS A 176 19.14 19.01 -17.60
N ILE A 177 19.30 19.47 -16.34
CA ILE A 177 19.15 18.62 -15.15
C ILE A 177 17.72 18.06 -15.07
N ILE A 178 16.70 18.90 -15.25
CA ILE A 178 15.29 18.48 -15.23
C ILE A 178 15.01 17.47 -16.35
N LEU A 179 15.44 17.78 -17.57
CA LEU A 179 15.24 16.93 -18.73
C LEU A 179 15.90 15.55 -18.53
N ILE A 180 17.17 15.50 -18.13
CA ILE A 180 17.87 14.24 -17.85
C ILE A 180 17.17 13.44 -16.74
N THR A 181 16.66 14.11 -15.71
CA THR A 181 15.91 13.46 -14.64
C THR A 181 14.66 12.76 -15.16
N LEU A 182 13.89 13.42 -16.04
CA LEU A 182 12.69 12.85 -16.65
C LEU A 182 13.01 11.73 -17.65
N LEU A 183 14.00 11.94 -18.54
CA LEU A 183 14.37 10.96 -19.57
C LEU A 183 14.89 9.65 -18.96
N ILE A 184 15.76 9.73 -17.94
CA ILE A 184 16.29 8.53 -17.28
C ILE A 184 15.22 7.77 -16.53
N ASN A 185 14.20 8.45 -15.98
CA ASN A 185 13.13 7.80 -15.24
C ASN A 185 11.93 7.38 -16.12
N ALA A 186 11.96 7.65 -17.43
CA ALA A 186 10.83 7.40 -18.33
C ALA A 186 10.34 5.93 -18.33
N PHE A 187 11.25 4.96 -18.18
CA PHE A 187 10.94 3.52 -18.20
C PHE A 187 9.96 3.06 -17.10
N TRP A 188 9.92 3.75 -15.96
CA TRP A 188 8.94 3.48 -14.91
C TRP A 188 7.93 4.63 -14.75
N LEU A 189 8.33 5.87 -15.09
CA LEU A 189 7.50 7.07 -14.91
C LEU A 189 6.31 7.07 -15.88
N LEU A 190 6.52 6.74 -17.15
CA LEU A 190 5.43 6.71 -18.14
C LEU A 190 4.32 5.71 -17.77
N PRO A 191 4.61 4.43 -17.45
CA PRO A 191 3.57 3.51 -17.01
C PRO A 191 2.95 3.89 -15.66
N ASN A 192 3.72 4.49 -14.73
CA ASN A 192 3.15 4.95 -13.45
C ASN A 192 2.19 6.13 -13.63
N LEU A 193 2.45 7.06 -14.56
CA LEU A 193 1.51 8.12 -14.90
C LEU A 193 0.22 7.56 -15.50
N TYR A 194 0.31 6.52 -16.34
CA TYR A 194 -0.87 5.79 -16.82
C TYR A 194 -1.67 5.20 -15.65
N PHE A 195 -1.01 4.54 -14.69
CA PHE A 195 -1.67 4.01 -13.50
C PHE A 195 -2.42 5.09 -12.70
N ILE A 196 -1.75 6.22 -12.41
CA ILE A 196 -2.34 7.32 -11.63
C ILE A 196 -3.60 7.86 -12.31
N LEU A 197 -3.58 8.02 -13.63
CA LEU A 197 -4.70 8.58 -14.40
C LEU A 197 -5.89 7.61 -14.52
N ASN A 198 -5.64 6.29 -14.60
CA ASN A 198 -6.69 5.31 -14.91
C ASN A 198 -7.21 4.53 -13.68
N GLN A 199 -6.36 4.25 -12.69
CA GLN A 199 -6.71 3.41 -11.53
C GLN A 199 -6.41 4.04 -10.16
N GLY A 200 -5.80 5.23 -10.11
CA GLY A 200 -5.40 5.87 -8.85
C GLY A 200 -6.55 6.05 -7.82
N SER A 201 -7.78 6.27 -8.29
CA SER A 201 -8.98 6.41 -7.44
C SER A 201 -9.49 5.08 -6.85
N GLN A 202 -9.15 3.94 -7.44
CA GLN A 202 -9.60 2.64 -6.94
C GLN A 202 -8.89 2.27 -5.63
N ILE A 203 -7.64 2.70 -5.45
CA ILE A 203 -6.84 2.45 -4.24
C ILE A 203 -7.54 3.00 -3.00
N SER A 204 -8.04 4.24 -3.06
CA SER A 204 -8.72 4.90 -1.95
C SER A 204 -10.07 4.24 -1.60
N ASN A 205 -10.66 3.53 -2.55
CA ASN A 205 -11.96 2.85 -2.40
C ASN A 205 -11.83 1.40 -1.92
N SER A 206 -10.61 0.87 -1.79
CA SER A 206 -10.39 -0.46 -1.21
C SER A 206 -10.74 -0.47 0.28
N LYS A 207 -11.25 -1.60 0.78
CA LYS A 207 -11.69 -1.69 2.17
C LYS A 207 -10.60 -1.35 3.18
N ILE A 208 -9.39 -1.88 2.96
CA ILE A 208 -8.22 -1.68 3.83
C ILE A 208 -7.83 -0.20 3.90
N ASN A 209 -7.70 0.51 2.77
CA ASN A 209 -7.24 1.90 2.79
C ASN A 209 -8.31 2.84 3.35
N ALA A 210 -9.58 2.64 3.01
CA ALA A 210 -10.66 3.45 3.55
C ALA A 210 -10.76 3.38 5.09
N LEU A 211 -10.42 2.22 5.68
CA LEU A 211 -10.36 2.04 7.14
C LEU A 211 -9.09 2.61 7.76
N PHE A 212 -7.95 2.44 7.11
CA PHE A 212 -6.64 2.73 7.70
C PHE A 212 -6.17 4.19 7.50
N THR A 213 -6.62 4.86 6.44
CA THR A 213 -6.10 6.19 6.06
C THR A 213 -6.35 7.26 7.13
N GLU A 214 -7.53 7.30 7.74
CA GLU A 214 -7.82 8.26 8.82
C GLU A 214 -6.98 8.01 10.08
N GLU A 215 -6.76 6.74 10.43
CA GLU A 215 -5.93 6.38 11.57
C GLU A 215 -4.46 6.76 11.36
N ALA A 216 -3.95 6.56 10.14
CA ALA A 216 -2.61 7.00 9.79
C ALA A 216 -2.47 8.53 9.93
N PHE A 217 -3.45 9.33 9.49
CA PHE A 217 -3.42 10.77 9.68
C PHE A 217 -3.44 11.18 11.15
N ALA A 218 -4.28 10.54 11.96
CA ALA A 218 -4.32 10.79 13.40
C ALA A 218 -2.97 10.48 14.07
N ASN A 219 -2.32 9.37 13.68
CA ASN A 219 -0.98 9.03 14.16
C ASN A 219 0.08 10.06 13.73
N ASN A 220 0.09 10.50 12.46
CA ASN A 220 1.05 11.50 12.00
C ASN A 220 0.84 12.86 12.69
N LYS A 221 -0.41 13.26 12.96
CA LYS A 221 -0.73 14.50 13.68
C LYS A 221 -0.07 14.56 15.06
N LEU A 222 0.00 13.44 15.77
CA LEU A 222 0.60 13.38 17.11
C LEU A 222 2.09 13.74 17.11
N PHE A 223 2.81 13.34 16.08
CA PHE A 223 4.26 13.60 15.95
C PHE A 223 4.58 14.78 15.05
N GLY A 224 3.57 15.39 14.42
CA GLY A 224 3.72 16.58 13.59
C GLY A 224 3.88 17.86 14.41
N VAL A 225 4.55 17.80 15.56
CA VAL A 225 4.79 18.95 16.46
C VAL A 225 6.28 19.30 16.47
N ILE A 226 6.59 20.55 16.79
CA ILE A 226 7.97 21.08 16.75
C ILE A 226 8.94 20.22 17.58
N PRO A 227 8.64 19.82 18.84
CA PRO A 227 9.58 19.02 19.63
C PRO A 227 9.96 17.70 18.97
N ASP A 228 9.00 16.95 18.44
CA ASP A 228 9.26 15.67 17.76
C ASP A 228 10.01 15.87 16.44
N ILE A 229 9.66 16.90 15.66
CA ILE A 229 10.34 17.22 14.39
C ILE A 229 11.82 17.58 14.62
N LEU A 230 12.15 18.32 15.69
CA LEU A 230 13.52 18.73 15.99
C LEU A 230 14.44 17.52 16.13
N ILE A 231 14.02 16.51 16.89
CA ILE A 231 14.79 15.28 17.09
C ILE A 231 14.50 14.20 16.05
N LEU A 232 13.72 14.51 15.02
CA LEU A 232 13.31 13.62 13.92
C LEU A 232 12.53 12.38 14.38
N LYS A 233 11.71 12.50 15.43
CA LYS A 233 10.86 11.44 15.98
C LYS A 233 9.50 11.43 15.29
N ASN A 234 8.95 10.24 14.98
CA ASN A 234 7.66 10.13 14.28
C ASN A 234 6.83 8.90 14.69
N PHE A 235 5.76 8.60 13.93
CA PHE A 235 4.70 7.64 14.23
C PHE A 235 5.20 6.22 14.50
N LEU A 236 6.40 5.85 14.02
CA LEU A 236 6.97 4.53 14.30
C LEU A 236 7.22 4.32 15.82
N PHE A 237 7.44 5.39 16.58
CA PHE A 237 7.53 5.37 18.05
C PHE A 237 6.18 5.12 18.73
N ASN A 238 5.08 5.12 17.98
CA ASN A 238 3.76 4.71 18.44
C ASN A 238 3.28 3.39 17.82
N TRP A 239 4.09 2.77 16.96
CA TRP A 239 3.67 1.55 16.29
C TRP A 239 3.80 0.36 17.22
N SER A 240 2.80 -0.53 17.20
CA SER A 240 2.80 -1.76 17.96
C SER A 240 3.17 -2.95 17.09
N ALA A 241 3.81 -3.94 17.68
CA ALA A 241 4.14 -5.22 17.06
C ALA A 241 3.71 -6.36 17.98
N TYR A 242 3.36 -7.49 17.39
CA TYR A 242 3.04 -8.70 18.15
C TYR A 242 4.30 -9.20 18.87
N ILE A 243 4.22 -9.36 20.19
CA ILE A 243 5.38 -9.76 21.03
C ILE A 243 5.23 -11.18 21.58
N GLY A 244 4.11 -11.87 21.32
CA GLY A 244 3.82 -13.22 21.80
C GLY A 244 2.60 -13.25 22.74
N ASN A 245 2.11 -14.45 23.05
CA ASN A 245 1.03 -14.71 24.04
C ASN A 245 -0.28 -13.90 23.86
N GLY A 246 -0.59 -13.49 22.63
CA GLY A 246 -1.77 -12.66 22.33
C GLY A 246 -1.58 -11.17 22.63
N GLU A 247 -0.36 -10.75 22.95
CA GLU A 247 -0.05 -9.37 23.32
C GLU A 247 0.69 -8.60 22.22
N PHE A 248 0.41 -7.31 22.16
CA PHE A 248 1.08 -6.34 21.29
C PHE A 248 1.83 -5.32 22.15
N GLY A 249 3.10 -5.07 21.79
CA GLY A 249 3.97 -4.13 22.49
C GLY A 249 4.59 -3.09 21.54
N PRO A 250 5.22 -2.03 22.06
CA PRO A 250 5.84 -1.01 21.22
C PRO A 250 6.97 -1.58 20.35
N LEU A 251 6.91 -1.33 19.04
CA LEU A 251 7.91 -1.79 18.08
C LEU A 251 9.32 -1.28 18.43
N LEU A 252 9.41 -0.02 18.87
CA LEU A 252 10.66 0.66 19.22
C LEU A 252 10.93 0.68 20.74
N LYS A 253 10.49 -0.35 21.50
CA LYS A 253 10.59 -0.38 22.98
C LYS A 253 11.97 0.01 23.52
N VAL A 254 13.06 -0.54 22.96
CA VAL A 254 14.44 -0.22 23.39
C VAL A 254 14.77 1.27 23.21
N TRP A 255 14.37 1.85 22.08
CA TRP A 255 14.58 3.26 21.78
C TRP A 255 13.68 4.18 22.62
N ILE A 256 12.43 3.78 22.88
CA ILE A 256 11.52 4.50 23.78
C ILE A 256 12.13 4.60 25.17
N ASN A 257 12.62 3.48 25.72
CA ASN A 257 13.26 3.45 27.04
C ASN A 257 14.55 4.31 27.08
N HIS A 258 15.34 4.30 26.01
CA HIS A 258 16.54 5.13 25.91
C HIS A 258 16.19 6.63 25.90
N LEU A 259 15.16 7.04 25.14
CA LEU A 259 14.71 8.44 25.05
C LEU A 259 13.98 8.94 26.31
N GLN A 260 13.55 8.05 27.21
CA GLN A 260 12.98 8.47 28.50
C GLN A 260 14.04 9.09 29.43
N GLN A 261 15.33 8.84 29.18
CA GLN A 261 16.41 9.45 29.95
C GLN A 261 16.55 10.94 29.58
N PRO A 262 16.43 11.89 30.55
CA PRO A 262 16.47 13.32 30.25
C PRO A 262 17.73 13.77 29.49
N ILE A 263 18.88 13.20 29.85
CA ILE A 263 20.18 13.51 29.22
C ILE A 263 20.21 13.17 27.71
N VAL A 264 19.56 12.09 27.29
CA VAL A 264 19.48 11.69 25.88
C VAL A 264 18.67 12.72 25.09
N LEU A 265 17.54 13.16 25.63
CA LEU A 265 16.71 14.20 25.00
C LEU A 265 17.45 15.55 24.94
N VAL A 266 18.13 15.94 26.01
CA VAL A 266 18.94 17.17 26.05
C VAL A 266 20.01 17.14 24.95
N ILE A 267 20.68 16.00 24.75
CA ILE A 267 21.64 15.83 23.65
C ILE A 267 20.95 15.97 22.29
N GLY A 268 19.82 15.27 22.07
CA GLY A 268 19.08 15.35 20.80
C GLY A 268 18.63 16.78 20.45
N TYR A 269 18.06 17.50 21.41
CA TYR A 269 17.68 18.90 21.24
C TYR A 269 18.89 19.82 21.07
N GLY A 270 19.99 19.55 21.79
CA GLY A 270 21.25 20.29 21.64
C GLY A 270 21.85 20.18 20.24
N LEU A 271 21.89 18.96 19.67
CA LEU A 271 22.32 18.74 18.29
C LEU A 271 21.43 19.49 17.29
N SER A 272 20.11 19.47 17.52
CA SER A 272 19.14 20.19 16.70
C SER A 272 19.32 21.71 16.78
N LEU A 273 19.62 22.23 17.97
CA LEU A 273 19.91 23.65 18.19
C LEU A 273 21.16 24.10 17.45
N ILE A 274 22.22 23.27 17.42
CA ILE A 274 23.42 23.55 16.61
C ILE A 274 23.05 23.67 15.11
N ALA A 275 22.17 22.80 14.61
CA ALA A 275 21.68 22.89 13.25
C ALA A 275 20.88 24.20 13.01
N LEU A 276 19.97 24.57 13.90
CA LEU A 276 19.21 25.83 13.78
C LEU A 276 20.11 27.07 13.84
N LEU A 277 21.11 27.09 14.72
CA LEU A 277 22.11 28.17 14.75
C LEU A 277 22.89 28.26 13.44
N GLY A 278 23.23 27.12 12.84
CA GLY A 278 23.86 27.05 11.53
C GLY A 278 22.96 27.49 10.38
N LEU A 279 21.65 27.21 10.45
CA LEU A 279 20.65 27.74 9.52
C LEU A 279 20.68 29.27 9.57
N VAL A 280 20.48 29.87 10.75
CA VAL A 280 20.51 31.33 10.93
C VAL A 280 21.83 31.91 10.43
N TYR A 281 22.96 31.34 10.84
CA TYR A 281 24.28 31.79 10.43
C TYR A 281 24.46 31.80 8.90
N SER A 282 24.07 30.71 8.23
CA SER A 282 24.26 30.56 6.78
C SER A 282 23.36 31.48 5.96
N VAL A 283 22.14 31.74 6.43
CA VAL A 283 21.18 32.69 5.84
C VAL A 283 21.68 34.13 6.00
N VAL A 284 22.15 34.50 7.20
CA VAL A 284 22.75 35.82 7.45
C VAL A 284 23.99 36.04 6.58
N LYS A 285 24.79 34.99 6.36
CA LYS A 285 25.93 35.00 5.43
C LYS A 285 25.55 34.94 3.95
N LYS A 286 24.24 34.89 3.63
CA LYS A 286 23.69 34.86 2.26
C LYS A 286 24.33 33.76 1.40
N ASN A 287 24.65 32.61 1.98
CA ASN A 287 25.20 31.49 1.20
C ASN A 287 24.13 31.00 0.20
N ALA A 288 24.43 31.06 -1.09
CA ALA A 288 23.46 30.78 -2.14
C ALA A 288 22.86 29.36 -2.06
N ILE A 289 23.70 28.35 -1.76
CA ILE A 289 23.25 26.97 -1.64
C ILE A 289 22.38 26.79 -0.40
N SER A 290 22.75 27.38 0.73
CA SER A 290 21.93 27.40 1.95
C SER A 290 20.53 27.97 1.72
N LEU A 291 20.43 29.08 0.95
CA LEU A 291 19.13 29.68 0.59
C LEU A 291 18.29 28.76 -0.30
N CYS A 292 18.92 27.99 -1.20
CA CYS A 292 18.22 26.99 -2.00
C CYS A 292 17.74 25.80 -1.12
N LEU A 293 18.52 25.40 -0.12
CA LEU A 293 18.13 24.36 0.83
C LEU A 293 17.01 24.81 1.77
N LEU A 294 16.83 26.12 1.97
CA LEU A 294 15.80 26.67 2.85
C LEU A 294 14.38 26.39 2.32
N THR A 295 14.20 26.37 0.99
CA THR A 295 12.90 26.03 0.39
C THR A 295 12.56 24.55 0.56
N ILE A 296 13.57 23.66 0.44
CA ILE A 296 13.40 22.23 0.73
C ILE A 296 13.11 22.00 2.22
N PHE A 297 13.84 22.69 3.10
CA PHE A 297 13.61 22.66 4.55
C PHE A 297 12.18 23.08 4.89
N GLY A 298 11.72 24.21 4.34
CA GLY A 298 10.36 24.71 4.53
C GLY A 298 9.30 23.73 4.02
N LEU A 299 9.52 23.13 2.84
CA LEU A 299 8.64 22.10 2.27
C LEU A 299 8.55 20.88 3.21
N ALA A 300 9.68 20.35 3.64
CA ALA A 300 9.72 19.18 4.50
C ALA A 300 9.06 19.45 5.86
N VAL A 301 9.34 20.60 6.49
CA VAL A 301 8.71 21.00 7.76
C VAL A 301 7.20 21.18 7.59
N PHE A 302 6.73 21.82 6.50
CA PHE A 302 5.31 21.97 6.22
C PHE A 302 4.58 20.63 6.20
N PHE A 303 5.08 19.65 5.45
CA PHE A 303 4.44 18.33 5.36
C PHE A 303 4.60 17.49 6.62
N LEU A 304 5.68 17.66 7.38
CA LEU A 304 5.87 16.95 8.65
C LEU A 304 5.03 17.53 9.79
N LEU A 305 4.72 18.83 9.77
CA LEU A 305 3.75 19.43 10.71
C LEU A 305 2.32 18.96 10.44
N THR A 306 2.03 18.46 9.24
CA THR A 306 0.70 17.95 8.83
C THR A 306 -0.41 18.99 9.03
N ASN A 307 -1.46 18.67 9.78
CA ASN A 307 -2.54 19.60 10.09
C ASN A 307 -2.34 20.39 11.40
N ASN A 308 -1.13 20.43 11.95
CA ASN A 308 -0.79 21.28 13.08
C ASN A 308 -0.49 22.74 12.65
N PRO A 309 -0.62 23.73 13.54
CA PRO A 309 -0.27 25.12 13.26
C PRO A 309 1.20 25.29 12.82
N PRO A 310 1.54 26.36 12.05
CA PRO A 310 0.66 27.46 11.62
C PRO A 310 -0.10 27.21 10.31
N PHE A 311 0.31 26.22 9.51
CA PHE A 311 -0.23 26.00 8.15
C PHE A 311 -1.21 24.82 8.04
N GLY A 312 -1.68 24.26 9.16
CA GLY A 312 -2.57 23.11 9.16
C GLY A 312 -3.88 23.29 8.38
N PHE A 313 -4.39 24.52 8.27
CA PHE A 313 -5.55 24.83 7.44
C PHE A 313 -5.30 24.55 5.95
N LEU A 314 -4.10 24.86 5.46
CA LEU A 314 -3.71 24.63 4.06
C LEU A 314 -3.55 23.13 3.80
N PHE A 315 -2.96 22.40 4.76
CA PHE A 315 -2.86 20.94 4.67
C PHE A 315 -4.24 20.27 4.60
N ASN A 316 -5.17 20.67 5.49
CA ASN A 316 -6.54 20.17 5.49
C ASN A 316 -7.29 20.52 4.19
N PHE A 317 -7.09 21.73 3.67
CA PHE A 317 -7.67 22.13 2.38
C PHE A 317 -7.20 21.21 1.25
N LEU A 318 -5.89 20.97 1.13
CA LEU A 318 -5.33 20.08 0.11
C LEU A 318 -5.84 18.64 0.26
N GLN A 319 -5.95 18.15 1.49
CA GLN A 319 -6.46 16.81 1.80
C GLN A 319 -7.94 16.63 1.39
N ASN A 320 -8.76 17.65 1.61
CA ASN A 320 -10.20 17.57 1.35
C ASN A 320 -10.54 17.80 -0.14
N VAL A 321 -9.75 18.61 -0.85
CA VAL A 321 -10.02 18.97 -2.26
C VAL A 321 -9.42 17.96 -3.23
N ILE A 322 -8.30 17.30 -2.90
CA ILE A 322 -7.58 16.41 -3.81
C ILE A 322 -7.54 14.99 -3.22
N PRO A 323 -8.46 14.07 -3.61
CA PRO A 323 -8.51 12.71 -3.06
C PRO A 323 -7.19 11.93 -3.19
N LEU A 324 -6.48 12.08 -4.33
CA LEU A 324 -5.19 11.44 -4.54
C LEU A 324 -4.10 12.00 -3.59
N PHE A 325 -4.17 13.28 -3.23
CA PHE A 325 -3.25 13.89 -2.26
C PHE A 325 -3.44 13.26 -0.87
N LYS A 326 -4.70 13.03 -0.46
CA LYS A 326 -5.04 12.35 0.79
C LYS A 326 -4.41 10.96 0.86
N GLU A 327 -4.56 10.14 -0.19
CA GLU A 327 -3.96 8.79 -0.16
C GLU A 327 -2.42 8.84 -0.29
N ALA A 328 -1.90 9.66 -1.22
CA ALA A 328 -0.46 9.78 -1.44
C ALA A 328 0.30 10.28 -0.19
N LEU A 329 -0.30 11.17 0.60
CA LEU A 329 0.32 11.76 1.79
C LEU A 329 -0.22 11.22 3.10
N ARG A 330 -0.75 9.99 3.10
CA ARG A 330 -1.11 9.26 4.32
C ARG A 330 0.05 9.13 5.32
N PHE A 331 1.27 8.99 4.83
CA PHE A 331 2.49 8.94 5.63
C PHE A 331 3.51 9.99 5.16
N PRO A 332 3.36 11.27 5.55
CA PRO A 332 4.29 12.34 5.14
C PRO A 332 5.71 12.07 5.62
N PHE A 333 5.87 11.50 6.82
CA PHE A 333 7.18 11.19 7.39
C PHE A 333 8.08 10.39 6.45
N THR A 334 7.55 9.31 5.88
CA THR A 334 8.28 8.43 4.97
C THR A 334 8.81 9.15 3.71
N LYS A 335 8.20 10.29 3.35
CA LYS A 335 8.50 11.03 2.11
C LYS A 335 9.39 12.25 2.31
N PHE A 336 9.27 12.91 3.47
CA PHE A 336 9.90 14.21 3.74
C PHE A 336 11.00 14.17 4.81
N SER A 337 11.07 13.13 5.63
CA SER A 337 12.07 13.04 6.70
C SER A 337 13.51 12.99 6.19
N ILE A 338 13.80 12.24 5.12
CA ILE A 338 15.15 12.17 4.52
C ILE A 338 15.57 13.53 3.95
N LEU A 339 14.62 14.28 3.37
CA LEU A 339 14.85 15.65 2.89
C LEU A 339 15.16 16.60 4.06
N LEU A 340 14.41 16.48 5.16
CA LEU A 340 14.68 17.27 6.37
C LEU A 340 16.04 16.92 6.97
N MET A 341 16.38 15.62 7.08
CA MET A 341 17.69 15.14 7.53
C MET A 341 18.82 15.73 6.68
N PHE A 342 18.65 15.74 5.35
CA PHE A 342 19.61 16.29 4.41
C PHE A 342 19.83 17.81 4.62
N CYS A 343 18.74 18.58 4.75
CA CYS A 343 18.83 20.01 5.03
C CYS A 343 19.46 20.30 6.40
N LEU A 344 18.98 19.64 7.46
CA LEU A 344 19.51 19.80 8.82
C LEU A 344 20.98 19.43 8.91
N SER A 345 21.44 18.43 8.17
CA SER A 345 22.86 18.05 8.12
C SER A 345 23.75 19.15 7.52
N CYS A 346 23.26 19.85 6.48
CA CYS A 346 23.96 21.02 5.93
C CYS A 346 24.03 22.16 6.95
N TYR A 347 22.91 22.44 7.62
CA TYR A 347 22.85 23.50 8.62
C TYR A 347 23.68 23.17 9.86
N PHE A 348 23.68 21.91 10.30
CA PHE A 348 24.53 21.42 11.37
C PHE A 348 26.01 21.65 11.06
N ALA A 349 26.46 21.40 9.82
CA ALA A 349 27.83 21.70 9.42
C ALA A 349 28.17 23.20 9.56
N PHE A 350 27.26 24.11 9.18
CA PHE A 350 27.45 25.54 9.44
C PHE A 350 27.51 25.87 10.94
N GLY A 351 26.69 25.20 11.76
CA GLY A 351 26.71 25.34 13.22
C GLY A 351 28.04 24.87 13.84
N VAL A 352 28.54 23.70 13.43
CA VAL A 352 29.86 23.18 13.84
C VAL A 352 30.98 24.13 13.41
N LYS A 353 30.92 24.65 12.17
CA LYS A 353 31.90 25.65 11.70
C LYS A 353 31.89 26.90 12.57
N LEU A 354 30.72 27.39 12.97
CA LEU A 354 30.58 28.53 13.87
C LEU A 354 31.16 28.24 15.27
N LEU A 355 30.90 27.06 15.82
CA LEU A 355 31.42 26.64 17.12
C LEU A 355 32.95 26.50 17.11
N ILE A 356 33.51 25.86 16.10
CA ILE A 356 34.98 25.71 15.96
C ILE A 356 35.64 27.08 15.85
N ARG A 357 35.03 28.02 15.12
CA ARG A 357 35.53 29.39 15.01
C ARG A 357 35.47 30.17 16.33
N LYS A 358 34.46 29.94 17.16
CA LYS A 358 34.26 30.65 18.43
C LYS A 358 35.06 30.04 19.59
N PHE A 359 35.28 28.73 19.57
CA PHE A 359 35.97 27.98 20.61
C PHE A 359 37.24 27.32 20.04
N SER A 360 37.23 26.00 19.83
CA SER A 360 38.36 25.28 19.23
C SER A 360 37.89 24.07 18.42
N SER A 361 38.80 23.44 17.68
CA SER A 361 38.53 22.16 17.00
C SER A 361 38.21 21.03 17.99
N TYR A 362 38.71 21.08 19.23
CA TYR A 362 38.44 20.09 20.28
C TYR A 362 36.97 20.08 20.72
N SER A 363 36.23 21.18 20.52
CA SER A 363 34.78 21.23 20.77
C SER A 363 34.01 20.18 19.96
N PHE A 364 34.57 19.72 18.83
CA PHE A 364 33.98 18.64 18.03
C PHE A 364 34.07 17.27 18.72
N ILE A 365 35.05 17.01 19.59
CA ILE A 365 35.17 15.73 20.31
C ILE A 365 33.96 15.52 21.22
N LEU A 366 33.51 16.56 21.92
CA LEU A 366 32.30 16.50 22.75
C LEU A 366 31.05 16.22 21.92
N ILE A 367 30.93 16.84 20.75
CA ILE A 367 29.82 16.59 19.81
C ILE A 367 29.87 15.13 19.32
N PHE A 368 31.06 14.61 19.02
CA PHE A 368 31.24 13.23 18.61
C PHE A 368 30.81 12.24 19.71
N ILE A 369 31.24 12.45 20.95
CA ILE A 369 30.82 11.63 22.10
C ILE A 369 29.30 11.72 22.30
N ALA A 370 28.72 12.90 22.14
CA ALA A 370 27.27 13.09 22.24
C ALA A 370 26.50 12.28 21.18
N PHE A 371 26.99 12.20 19.93
CA PHE A 371 26.39 11.33 18.91
C PHE A 371 26.43 9.86 19.31
N ILE A 372 27.56 9.37 19.82
CA ILE A 372 27.69 7.97 20.24
C ILE A 372 26.73 7.65 21.37
N TYR A 373 26.62 8.53 22.37
CA TYR A 373 25.70 8.35 23.48
C TYR A 373 24.24 8.39 23.03
N TYR A 374 23.85 9.34 22.17
CA TYR A 374 22.50 9.47 21.63
C TYR A 374 22.05 8.25 20.81
N MET A 375 23.00 7.59 20.14
CA MET A 375 22.75 6.44 19.27
C MET A 375 23.16 5.10 19.89
N LEU A 376 23.44 5.07 21.20
CA LEU A 376 23.98 3.90 21.89
C LEU A 376 23.24 2.58 21.59
N PRO A 377 21.88 2.53 21.55
CA PRO A 377 21.17 1.30 21.22
C PRO A 377 21.49 0.73 19.83
N ALA A 378 21.82 1.58 18.85
CA ALA A 378 22.20 1.14 17.51
C ALA A 378 23.50 0.33 17.55
N PHE A 379 24.49 0.79 18.32
CA PHE A 379 25.77 0.09 18.53
C PHE A 379 25.62 -1.20 19.34
N GLN A 380 24.53 -1.33 20.11
CA GLN A 380 24.16 -2.55 20.83
C GLN A 380 23.36 -3.55 19.97
N GLY A 381 23.31 -3.35 18.65
CA GLY A 381 22.62 -4.25 17.72
C GLY A 381 21.13 -3.98 17.51
N ASN A 382 20.62 -2.84 17.98
CA ASN A 382 19.21 -2.42 17.79
C ASN A 382 19.05 -1.38 16.67
N LEU A 383 19.94 -1.40 15.67
CA LEU A 383 19.77 -0.62 14.43
C LEU A 383 18.70 -1.22 13.52
N ILE A 384 18.68 -2.55 13.39
CA ILE A 384 17.69 -3.33 12.62
C ILE A 384 16.88 -4.16 13.61
N SER A 385 15.56 -4.16 13.46
CA SER A 385 14.64 -4.90 14.33
C SER A 385 14.93 -6.42 14.29
N PRO A 386 14.90 -7.12 15.45
CA PRO A 386 14.92 -8.58 15.50
C PRO A 386 13.82 -9.22 14.65
N LEU A 387 12.65 -8.58 14.55
CA LEU A 387 11.52 -9.05 13.73
C LEU A 387 11.86 -9.13 12.24
N MET A 388 12.90 -8.44 11.78
CA MET A 388 13.35 -8.46 10.38
C MET A 388 14.38 -9.56 10.12
N LYS A 389 14.78 -10.34 11.12
CA LYS A 389 15.73 -11.46 11.04
C LYS A 389 14.97 -12.80 10.96
N VAL A 390 14.11 -12.91 9.96
CA VAL A 390 13.16 -14.03 9.80
C VAL A 390 13.85 -15.29 9.27
N LYS A 391 13.63 -16.43 9.93
CA LYS A 391 13.95 -17.77 9.44
C LYS A 391 12.67 -18.51 9.04
N ILE A 392 12.41 -18.60 7.73
CA ILE A 392 11.24 -19.31 7.20
C ILE A 392 11.44 -20.84 7.37
N PRO A 393 10.45 -21.59 7.89
CA PRO A 393 10.53 -23.06 8.01
C PRO A 393 10.75 -23.78 6.68
N SER A 394 11.47 -24.91 6.70
CA SER A 394 11.79 -25.72 5.51
C SER A 394 10.56 -26.30 4.80
N ASN A 395 9.44 -26.47 5.53
CA ASN A 395 8.19 -26.99 4.97
C ASN A 395 7.64 -26.09 3.86
N TYR A 396 7.77 -24.77 3.99
CA TYR A 396 7.36 -23.83 2.93
C TYR A 396 8.15 -24.03 1.64
N PHE A 397 9.46 -24.27 1.75
CA PHE A 397 10.29 -24.57 0.58
C PHE A 397 9.93 -25.91 -0.07
N SER A 398 9.42 -26.86 0.71
CA SER A 398 8.88 -28.13 0.18
C SER A 398 7.58 -27.90 -0.59
N VAL A 399 6.70 -27.05 -0.08
CA VAL A 399 5.50 -26.59 -0.81
C VAL A 399 5.89 -25.87 -2.11
N PHE A 400 6.87 -24.96 -2.07
CA PHE A 400 7.36 -24.26 -3.26
C PHE A 400 7.88 -25.23 -4.30
N LYS A 401 8.70 -26.19 -3.89
CA LYS A 401 9.22 -27.24 -4.79
C LYS A 401 8.10 -28.07 -5.40
N LEU A 402 7.10 -28.46 -4.61
CA LEU A 402 5.95 -29.23 -5.08
C LEU A 402 5.16 -28.43 -6.14
N LEU A 403 4.65 -27.26 -5.77
CA LEU A 403 3.74 -26.47 -6.62
C LEU A 403 4.45 -25.93 -7.87
N ASN A 404 5.73 -25.55 -7.79
CA ASN A 404 6.47 -25.12 -8.97
C ASN A 404 6.67 -26.25 -9.99
N ASN A 405 6.56 -27.52 -9.58
CA ASN A 405 6.60 -28.68 -10.47
C ASN A 405 5.22 -29.14 -10.97
N GLN A 406 4.13 -28.51 -10.50
CA GLN A 406 2.79 -28.79 -10.99
C GLN A 406 2.43 -27.97 -12.23
N PRO A 407 1.40 -28.38 -13.01
CA PRO A 407 0.83 -27.55 -14.06
C PRO A 407 0.39 -26.19 -13.53
N TYR A 408 0.48 -25.16 -14.37
CA TYR A 408 0.06 -23.79 -14.05
C TYR A 408 -1.35 -23.78 -13.45
N GLY A 409 -1.50 -23.07 -12.34
CA GLY A 409 -2.80 -22.89 -11.73
C GLY A 409 -2.77 -21.99 -10.49
N ARG A 410 -3.83 -21.22 -10.30
CA ARG A 410 -3.94 -20.25 -9.21
C ARG A 410 -4.01 -20.95 -7.85
N VAL A 411 -3.32 -20.39 -6.85
CA VAL A 411 -3.24 -20.92 -5.49
C VAL A 411 -4.07 -20.06 -4.54
N ALA A 412 -5.11 -20.65 -3.96
CA ALA A 412 -5.86 -20.05 -2.86
C ALA A 412 -5.19 -20.35 -1.52
N THR A 413 -5.17 -19.39 -0.60
CA THR A 413 -4.61 -19.57 0.75
C THR A 413 -5.72 -19.62 1.80
N LEU A 414 -5.55 -20.48 2.80
CA LEU A 414 -6.41 -20.59 3.99
C LEU A 414 -5.53 -20.66 5.25
N PRO A 415 -6.01 -20.20 6.43
CA PRO A 415 -7.33 -19.61 6.71
C PRO A 415 -7.51 -18.18 6.17
N ILE A 416 -8.77 -17.78 5.95
CA ILE A 416 -9.17 -16.53 5.28
C ILE A 416 -9.99 -15.60 6.21
N HIS A 417 -9.61 -15.59 7.48
CA HIS A 417 -10.42 -15.10 8.60
C HIS A 417 -10.53 -13.58 8.75
N SER A 418 -9.50 -12.86 8.32
CA SER A 418 -9.38 -11.42 8.52
C SER A 418 -9.34 -10.73 7.18
N PHE A 419 -9.96 -9.55 7.02
CA PHE A 419 -9.86 -8.77 5.78
C PHE A 419 -8.49 -8.06 5.62
N TRP A 420 -7.61 -8.11 6.63
CA TRP A 420 -6.32 -7.44 6.59
C TRP A 420 -5.27 -8.25 5.82
N GLY A 421 -4.36 -7.55 5.13
CA GLY A 421 -3.22 -8.17 4.45
C GLY A 421 -2.04 -8.55 5.36
N TRP A 422 -2.18 -8.42 6.69
CA TRP A 422 -1.11 -8.67 7.65
C TRP A 422 -1.34 -9.98 8.40
N ASN A 423 -0.45 -10.94 8.21
CA ASN A 423 -0.56 -12.30 8.71
C ASN A 423 0.36 -12.52 9.92
N TYR A 424 -0.07 -13.38 10.85
CA TYR A 424 0.69 -13.82 12.02
C TYR A 424 0.83 -15.34 12.00
N TYR A 425 2.00 -15.84 12.35
CA TYR A 425 2.29 -17.27 12.33
C TYR A 425 2.77 -17.75 13.69
N SER A 426 2.52 -19.02 14.01
CA SER A 426 2.85 -19.63 15.30
C SER A 426 4.34 -19.92 15.47
N TRP A 427 5.08 -20.09 14.37
CA TRP A 427 6.49 -20.47 14.40
C TRP A 427 7.43 -19.31 14.78
N PRO A 428 8.56 -19.61 15.45
CA PRO A 428 9.55 -18.59 15.83
C PRO A 428 10.27 -18.07 14.59
N ALA A 429 10.20 -16.76 14.37
CA ALA A 429 10.84 -16.11 13.24
C ALA A 429 12.25 -15.62 13.55
N SER A 430 12.49 -15.20 14.80
CA SER A 430 13.75 -14.60 15.23
C SER A 430 14.47 -15.45 16.28
N PRO A 431 15.82 -15.34 16.41
CA PRO A 431 16.59 -16.04 17.44
C PRO A 431 16.14 -15.76 18.89
N ARG A 432 15.41 -14.66 19.14
CA ARG A 432 14.88 -14.32 20.48
C ARG A 432 13.45 -14.84 20.70
N GLY A 433 12.92 -15.64 19.78
CA GLY A 433 11.61 -16.30 19.92
C GLY A 433 10.42 -15.46 19.44
N GLU A 434 10.64 -14.26 18.89
CA GLU A 434 9.53 -13.51 18.29
C GLU A 434 8.95 -14.27 17.08
N LYS A 435 7.63 -14.28 16.99
CA LYS A 435 6.88 -14.94 15.93
C LYS A 435 6.81 -14.08 14.66
N TYR A 436 6.61 -14.71 13.51
CA TYR A 436 6.49 -13.97 12.26
C TYR A 436 5.22 -13.13 12.24
N GLN A 437 5.36 -11.91 11.72
CA GLN A 437 4.26 -11.00 11.42
C GLN A 437 4.64 -10.20 10.17
N GLY A 438 3.72 -10.05 9.22
CA GLY A 438 4.02 -9.34 7.97
C GLY A 438 2.96 -9.50 6.89
N ALA A 439 3.19 -8.84 5.75
CA ALA A 439 2.30 -8.91 4.60
C ALA A 439 2.22 -10.31 3.93
N GLY A 440 3.12 -11.23 4.30
CA GLY A 440 3.26 -12.56 3.69
C GLY A 440 4.55 -12.70 2.89
N PHE A 441 4.81 -13.92 2.43
CA PHE A 441 6.03 -14.26 1.67
C PHE A 441 5.83 -15.34 0.59
N LEU A 442 4.64 -15.95 0.49
CA LEU A 442 4.38 -17.12 -0.35
C LEU A 442 4.62 -16.84 -1.84
N TRP A 443 4.21 -15.67 -2.33
CA TRP A 443 4.33 -15.29 -3.75
C TRP A 443 5.78 -15.08 -4.21
N PHE A 444 6.76 -14.98 -3.29
CA PHE A 444 8.18 -14.94 -3.68
C PHE A 444 8.73 -16.33 -4.01
N GLY A 445 8.12 -17.39 -3.47
CA GLY A 445 8.54 -18.78 -3.67
C GLY A 445 7.76 -19.53 -4.75
N LEU A 446 6.59 -19.01 -5.14
CA LEU A 446 5.69 -19.64 -6.09
C LEU A 446 5.71 -18.94 -7.45
N LYS A 447 5.74 -19.73 -8.53
CA LYS A 447 5.65 -19.21 -9.91
C LYS A 447 4.23 -18.79 -10.30
N ASP A 448 3.24 -19.42 -9.69
CA ASP A 448 1.83 -19.25 -10.02
C ASP A 448 1.18 -18.15 -9.15
N PRO A 449 0.09 -17.50 -9.61
CA PRO A 449 -0.56 -16.46 -8.84
C PRO A 449 -1.12 -16.97 -7.51
N VAL A 450 -0.91 -16.19 -6.44
CA VAL A 450 -1.36 -16.52 -5.09
C VAL A 450 -2.44 -15.52 -4.66
N LEU A 451 -3.57 -16.01 -4.20
CA LEU A 451 -4.71 -15.21 -3.76
C LEU A 451 -4.54 -14.73 -2.31
N GLU A 452 -3.54 -13.86 -2.13
CA GLU A 452 -3.19 -13.25 -0.85
C GLU A 452 -3.86 -11.90 -0.65
N ARG A 453 -4.17 -11.59 0.61
CA ARG A 453 -4.98 -10.44 1.03
C ARG A 453 -4.29 -9.09 0.90
N GLU A 454 -2.96 -9.12 0.87
CA GLU A 454 -2.14 -7.95 0.57
C GLU A 454 -2.47 -7.34 -0.80
N PHE A 455 -2.98 -8.15 -1.74
CA PHE A 455 -3.29 -7.73 -3.11
C PHE A 455 -4.67 -7.08 -3.28
N ASP A 456 -5.55 -7.17 -2.28
CA ASP A 456 -6.91 -6.60 -2.32
C ASP A 456 -6.88 -5.08 -2.47
N ARG A 457 -5.93 -4.42 -1.82
CA ARG A 457 -5.79 -2.95 -1.84
C ARG A 457 -5.41 -2.37 -3.21
N TRP A 458 -5.05 -3.22 -4.16
CA TRP A 458 -4.64 -2.85 -5.51
C TRP A 458 -5.65 -3.25 -6.59
N ASN A 459 -6.57 -4.18 -6.30
CA ASN A 459 -7.57 -4.61 -7.26
C ASN A 459 -8.87 -5.08 -6.56
N GLN A 460 -9.99 -4.46 -6.94
CA GLN A 460 -11.32 -4.80 -6.41
C GLN A 460 -11.74 -6.25 -6.70
N SER A 461 -11.25 -6.85 -7.79
CA SER A 461 -11.54 -8.25 -8.12
C SER A 461 -10.95 -9.21 -7.08
N ASN A 462 -9.78 -8.88 -6.52
CA ASN A 462 -9.18 -9.67 -5.43
C ASN A 462 -10.04 -9.58 -4.16
N GLU A 463 -10.53 -8.37 -3.82
CA GLU A 463 -11.44 -8.16 -2.69
C GLU A 463 -12.78 -8.90 -2.89
N GLN A 464 -13.30 -8.93 -4.12
CA GLN A 464 -14.51 -9.67 -4.47
C GLN A 464 -14.33 -11.19 -4.35
N TYR A 465 -13.20 -11.73 -4.81
CA TYR A 465 -12.84 -13.13 -4.56
C TYR A 465 -12.80 -13.43 -3.06
N TYR A 466 -12.13 -12.58 -2.27
CA TYR A 466 -12.05 -12.77 -0.83
C TYR A 466 -13.44 -12.81 -0.20
N ARG A 467 -14.32 -11.90 -0.61
CA ARG A 467 -15.70 -11.81 -0.12
C ARG A 467 -16.48 -13.11 -0.39
N GLU A 468 -16.44 -13.62 -1.62
CA GLU A 468 -17.14 -14.86 -2.01
C GLU A 468 -16.52 -16.10 -1.33
N MET A 469 -15.19 -16.21 -1.30
CA MET A 469 -14.49 -17.32 -0.65
C MET A 469 -14.72 -17.34 0.86
N SER A 470 -14.62 -16.18 1.51
CA SER A 470 -14.90 -15.99 2.92
C SER A 470 -16.34 -16.33 3.26
N GLN A 471 -17.29 -15.95 2.40
CA GLN A 471 -18.69 -16.33 2.56
C GLN A 471 -18.85 -17.86 2.51
N ALA A 472 -18.32 -18.52 1.48
CA ALA A 472 -18.43 -19.96 1.28
C ALA A 472 -17.85 -20.80 2.44
N ILE A 473 -16.67 -20.41 2.95
CA ILE A 473 -16.01 -21.12 4.07
C ILE A 473 -16.82 -20.98 5.36
N TYR A 474 -17.25 -19.75 5.70
CA TYR A 474 -17.88 -19.50 6.99
C TYR A 474 -19.37 -19.86 7.01
N SER A 475 -20.02 -19.92 5.84
CA SER A 475 -21.35 -20.52 5.69
C SER A 475 -21.33 -22.05 5.67
N GLN A 476 -20.14 -22.67 5.58
CA GLN A 476 -19.95 -24.11 5.42
C GLN A 476 -20.71 -24.66 4.19
N ASN A 477 -20.84 -23.85 3.13
CA ASN A 477 -21.60 -24.23 1.94
C ASN A 477 -20.69 -24.81 0.86
N GLN A 478 -20.78 -26.13 0.66
CA GLN A 478 -19.97 -26.87 -0.32
C GLN A 478 -20.20 -26.40 -1.76
N ASN A 479 -21.44 -26.06 -2.12
CA ASN A 479 -21.77 -25.62 -3.48
C ASN A 479 -21.20 -24.22 -3.75
N GLU A 480 -21.28 -23.33 -2.78
CA GLU A 480 -20.63 -22.00 -2.86
C GLU A 480 -19.12 -22.14 -3.01
N LEU A 481 -18.48 -23.01 -2.22
CA LEU A 481 -17.05 -23.25 -2.32
C LEU A 481 -16.66 -23.72 -3.73
N ASN A 482 -17.36 -24.73 -4.26
CA ASN A 482 -17.10 -25.25 -5.61
C ASN A 482 -17.32 -24.20 -6.70
N ASN A 483 -18.36 -23.37 -6.57
CA ASN A 483 -18.62 -22.26 -7.48
C ASN A 483 -17.46 -21.25 -7.47
N VAL A 484 -16.94 -20.87 -6.29
CA VAL A 484 -15.79 -19.96 -6.19
C VAL A 484 -14.53 -20.59 -6.79
N LEU A 485 -14.25 -21.85 -6.48
CA LEU A 485 -13.08 -22.56 -7.02
C LEU A 485 -13.09 -22.61 -8.56
N GLN A 486 -14.25 -22.91 -9.15
CA GLN A 486 -14.41 -22.98 -10.60
C GLN A 486 -14.42 -21.59 -11.26
N LYS A 487 -15.16 -20.62 -10.68
CA LYS A 487 -15.30 -19.25 -11.20
C LYS A 487 -13.96 -18.54 -11.33
N TYR A 488 -13.11 -18.69 -10.32
CA TYR A 488 -11.80 -18.04 -10.23
C TYR A 488 -10.65 -18.95 -10.64
N ASP A 489 -10.90 -20.03 -11.39
CA ASP A 489 -9.89 -20.95 -11.94
C ASP A 489 -8.83 -21.38 -10.90
N ILE A 490 -9.28 -21.73 -9.70
CA ILE A 490 -8.40 -22.12 -8.58
C ILE A 490 -8.02 -23.59 -8.77
N ALA A 491 -6.72 -23.84 -8.97
CA ALA A 491 -6.20 -25.18 -9.17
C ALA A 491 -5.70 -25.82 -7.87
N TYR A 492 -5.21 -24.99 -6.93
CA TYR A 492 -4.62 -25.45 -5.68
C TYR A 492 -5.14 -24.64 -4.49
N ILE A 493 -5.33 -25.31 -3.37
CA ILE A 493 -5.57 -24.67 -2.07
C ILE A 493 -4.38 -25.02 -1.17
N LEU A 494 -3.68 -24.00 -0.69
CA LEU A 494 -2.68 -24.12 0.36
C LEU A 494 -3.33 -23.75 1.69
N TRP A 495 -3.55 -24.74 2.54
CA TRP A 495 -4.06 -24.54 3.88
C TRP A 495 -2.91 -24.56 4.89
N ASP A 496 -2.66 -23.41 5.51
CA ASP A 496 -1.60 -23.22 6.48
C ASP A 496 -2.17 -23.14 7.90
N LYS A 497 -2.05 -24.24 8.64
CA LYS A 497 -2.53 -24.35 10.03
C LYS A 497 -1.60 -23.65 11.03
N SER A 498 -0.47 -23.11 10.60
CA SER A 498 0.43 -22.35 11.46
C SER A 498 0.03 -20.88 11.58
N ILE A 499 -0.92 -20.39 10.77
CA ILE A 499 -1.48 -19.04 10.92
C ILE A 499 -2.26 -18.93 12.24
N ILE A 500 -2.11 -17.80 12.93
CA ILE A 500 -2.77 -17.49 14.20
C ILE A 500 -3.51 -16.15 14.13
N ALA A 501 -4.52 -15.96 15.00
CA ALA A 501 -5.26 -14.70 15.14
C ALA A 501 -5.01 -14.09 16.54
N PRO A 502 -3.82 -13.50 16.79
CA PRO A 502 -3.43 -13.04 18.12
C PRO A 502 -4.36 -11.97 18.70
N GLU A 503 -5.10 -11.24 17.86
CA GLU A 503 -6.12 -10.27 18.27
C GLU A 503 -7.31 -10.89 19.02
N GLN A 504 -7.53 -12.21 18.91
CA GLN A 504 -8.54 -12.95 19.67
C GLN A 504 -7.95 -13.63 20.93
N GLY A 505 -6.69 -13.35 21.26
CA GLY A 505 -5.99 -13.97 22.38
C GLY A 505 -5.73 -15.46 22.13
N ALA A 506 -6.08 -16.31 23.10
CA ALA A 506 -5.92 -17.77 22.97
C ALA A 506 -7.06 -18.44 22.17
N ASP A 507 -8.16 -17.74 21.94
CA ASP A 507 -9.33 -18.27 21.23
C ASP A 507 -9.16 -18.11 19.71
N ASN A 508 -8.73 -19.19 19.05
CA ASN A 508 -8.49 -19.20 17.60
C ASN A 508 -9.72 -19.66 16.78
N ARG A 509 -10.94 -19.64 17.35
CA ARG A 509 -12.16 -20.04 16.61
C ARG A 509 -12.40 -19.22 15.35
N VAL A 510 -11.91 -17.98 15.31
CA VAL A 510 -11.97 -17.12 14.12
C VAL A 510 -11.30 -17.73 12.90
N LEU A 511 -10.31 -18.62 13.08
CA LEU A 511 -9.62 -19.30 11.98
C LEU A 511 -10.46 -20.41 11.33
N PHE A 512 -11.54 -20.87 11.99
CA PHE A 512 -12.48 -21.85 11.45
C PHE A 512 -11.81 -23.17 11.01
N LEU A 513 -10.77 -23.62 11.75
CA LEU A 513 -9.94 -24.75 11.34
C LEU A 513 -10.73 -26.07 11.24
N PRO A 514 -11.52 -26.50 12.25
CA PRO A 514 -12.27 -27.77 12.17
C PRO A 514 -13.36 -27.76 11.08
N GLU A 515 -14.04 -26.63 10.91
CA GLU A 515 -15.06 -26.43 9.89
C GLU A 515 -14.45 -26.48 8.49
N THR A 516 -13.30 -25.81 8.29
CA THR A 516 -12.54 -25.86 7.04
C THR A 516 -12.07 -27.27 6.73
N GLU A 517 -11.55 -28.00 7.73
CA GLU A 517 -11.10 -29.39 7.55
C GLU A 517 -12.22 -30.27 7.00
N ARG A 518 -13.40 -30.18 7.60
CA ARG A 518 -14.58 -30.93 7.19
C ARG A 518 -15.05 -30.55 5.78
N LEU A 519 -15.06 -29.25 5.46
CA LEU A 519 -15.47 -28.75 4.15
C LEU A 519 -14.52 -29.19 3.03
N LEU A 520 -13.21 -29.22 3.30
CA LEU A 520 -12.20 -29.66 2.32
C LEU A 520 -12.19 -31.19 2.16
N ASN A 521 -12.29 -31.95 3.26
CA ASN A 521 -12.23 -33.41 3.23
C ASN A 521 -13.51 -34.07 2.70
N ASN A 522 -14.66 -33.40 2.83
CA ASN A 522 -15.94 -33.91 2.31
C ASN A 522 -16.16 -33.60 0.82
N ASP A 523 -15.29 -32.81 0.19
CA ASP A 523 -15.44 -32.46 -1.22
C ASP A 523 -14.80 -33.48 -2.16
N SER A 524 -15.64 -34.20 -2.92
CA SER A 524 -15.15 -35.13 -3.94
C SER A 524 -14.38 -34.45 -5.10
N ASN A 525 -14.46 -33.12 -5.24
CA ASN A 525 -13.72 -32.33 -6.23
C ASN A 525 -12.34 -31.88 -5.75
N LEU A 526 -11.99 -32.16 -4.48
CA LEU A 526 -10.71 -31.84 -3.89
C LEU A 526 -9.94 -33.13 -3.58
N ALA A 527 -8.64 -33.12 -3.89
CA ALA A 527 -7.73 -34.19 -3.51
C ALA A 527 -6.55 -33.59 -2.75
N GLN A 528 -6.31 -34.06 -1.53
CA GLN A 528 -5.10 -33.70 -0.81
C GLN A 528 -3.89 -34.37 -1.48
N ILE A 529 -2.95 -33.57 -1.99
CA ILE A 529 -1.77 -34.07 -2.73
C ILE A 529 -0.48 -33.98 -1.92
N ALA A 530 -0.46 -33.21 -0.82
CA ALA A 530 0.70 -33.15 0.07
C ALA A 530 0.35 -32.66 1.48
N HIS A 531 1.23 -32.99 2.41
CA HIS A 531 1.19 -32.59 3.82
C HIS A 531 2.64 -32.41 4.33
N PHE A 532 3.01 -31.19 4.72
CA PHE A 532 4.34 -30.84 5.22
C PHE A 532 4.25 -30.08 6.56
N GLY A 533 4.28 -30.79 7.68
CA GLY A 533 4.00 -30.20 9.00
C GLY A 533 2.61 -29.57 9.00
N ASP A 534 2.48 -28.29 9.38
CA ASP A 534 1.19 -27.59 9.41
C ASP A 534 0.64 -27.16 8.03
N LEU A 535 1.30 -27.54 6.93
CA LEU A 535 0.94 -27.13 5.57
C LEU A 535 0.26 -28.29 4.82
N LEU A 536 -0.97 -28.10 4.40
CA LEU A 536 -1.72 -29.04 3.56
C LEU A 536 -1.95 -28.43 2.18
N VAL A 537 -1.78 -29.25 1.14
CA VAL A 537 -2.00 -28.84 -0.26
C VAL A 537 -3.09 -29.70 -0.88
N TYR A 538 -4.15 -29.06 -1.33
CA TYR A 538 -5.25 -29.68 -2.05
C TYR A 538 -5.20 -29.27 -3.52
N LYS A 539 -5.54 -30.20 -4.40
CA LYS A 539 -5.70 -29.97 -5.85
C LYS A 539 -7.18 -30.08 -6.21
N THR A 540 -7.66 -29.15 -7.01
CA THR A 540 -9.04 -29.16 -7.51
C THR A 540 -9.14 -29.99 -8.79
N LYS A 541 -10.34 -30.52 -9.07
CA LYS A 541 -10.68 -31.09 -10.39
C LYS A 541 -11.00 -30.03 -11.45
N PHE A 542 -11.24 -28.78 -11.03
CA PHE A 542 -11.61 -27.67 -11.90
C PHE A 542 -10.34 -27.02 -12.48
N THR A 543 -9.81 -27.59 -13.56
CA THR A 543 -8.65 -27.01 -14.26
C THR A 543 -9.08 -26.32 -15.54
N ASN A 544 -8.99 -24.99 -15.56
CA ASN A 544 -9.20 -24.19 -16.76
C ASN A 544 -7.87 -23.61 -17.27
N PRO A 545 -7.61 -23.63 -18.59
CA PRO A 545 -6.45 -22.96 -19.14
C PRO A 545 -6.61 -21.44 -19.00
N ARG A 546 -5.47 -20.75 -18.97
CA ARG A 546 -5.41 -19.28 -18.81
C ARG A 546 -6.18 -18.53 -19.90
N VAL A 547 -6.22 -19.08 -21.11
CA VAL A 547 -7.01 -18.60 -22.23
C VAL A 547 -7.93 -19.74 -22.66
N ARG A 548 -9.23 -19.49 -22.74
CA ARG A 548 -10.24 -20.46 -23.17
C ARG A 548 -11.29 -19.81 -24.06
N ILE A 549 -12.05 -20.61 -24.80
CA ILE A 549 -13.24 -20.16 -25.51
C ILE A 549 -14.44 -20.71 -24.75
N ILE A 550 -15.42 -19.85 -24.48
CA ILE A 550 -16.74 -20.24 -23.98
C ILE A 550 -17.74 -20.09 -25.12
N GLU A 551 -18.56 -21.12 -25.32
CA GLU A 551 -19.54 -21.18 -26.39
C GLU A 551 -20.88 -20.64 -25.92
N ASN A 552 -21.46 -19.71 -26.68
CA ASN A 552 -22.79 -19.13 -26.44
C ASN A 552 -23.07 -18.73 -24.98
N PRO A 553 -22.20 -17.93 -24.32
CA PRO A 553 -22.44 -17.54 -22.94
C PRO A 553 -23.65 -16.62 -22.82
N VAL A 554 -24.42 -16.80 -21.76
CA VAL A 554 -25.54 -15.90 -21.44
C VAL A 554 -25.00 -14.52 -21.10
N SER A 555 -25.70 -13.46 -21.52
CA SER A 555 -25.31 -12.09 -21.19
C SER A 555 -26.13 -11.52 -20.04
N ILE A 556 -25.44 -11.12 -18.98
CA ILE A 556 -26.04 -10.78 -17.68
C ILE A 556 -25.51 -9.43 -17.20
N GLY A 557 -26.42 -8.51 -16.89
CA GLY A 557 -26.10 -7.23 -16.26
C GLY A 557 -26.84 -6.99 -14.93
N PRO A 558 -26.46 -5.97 -14.17
CA PRO A 558 -25.20 -5.23 -14.26
C PRO A 558 -24.02 -6.04 -13.66
N PRO A 559 -22.76 -5.59 -13.81
CA PRO A 559 -21.65 -6.00 -12.93
C PRO A 559 -22.00 -5.70 -11.46
N ALA A 560 -21.45 -6.46 -10.52
CA ALA A 560 -21.87 -6.34 -9.12
C ALA A 560 -20.76 -6.59 -8.09
N ILE A 561 -20.94 -6.03 -6.90
CA ILE A 561 -20.27 -6.47 -5.67
C ILE A 561 -21.29 -7.26 -4.86
N SER A 562 -21.03 -8.54 -4.58
CA SER A 562 -21.96 -9.42 -3.86
C SER A 562 -21.25 -10.45 -2.99
N TYR A 563 -21.94 -11.02 -2.01
CA TYR A 563 -21.37 -12.12 -1.20
C TYR A 563 -21.45 -13.47 -1.91
N TYR A 564 -22.39 -13.59 -2.85
CA TYR A 564 -22.59 -14.75 -3.67
C TYR A 564 -22.99 -14.30 -5.07
N ASP A 565 -22.42 -14.94 -6.08
CA ASP A 565 -22.74 -14.66 -7.47
C ASP A 565 -23.83 -15.61 -7.98
N PHE A 566 -25.07 -15.25 -7.68
CA PHE A 566 -26.25 -16.02 -8.10
C PHE A 566 -26.31 -16.27 -9.61
N ALA A 567 -25.77 -15.34 -10.42
CA ALA A 567 -25.75 -15.50 -11.87
C ALA A 567 -24.77 -16.60 -12.30
N TYR A 568 -23.56 -16.62 -11.72
CA TYR A 568 -22.60 -17.70 -11.96
C TYR A 568 -23.13 -19.04 -11.46
N ALA A 569 -23.78 -19.07 -10.30
CA ALA A 569 -24.35 -20.30 -9.76
C ALA A 569 -25.45 -20.89 -10.65
N LYS A 570 -26.24 -20.05 -11.33
CA LYS A 570 -27.35 -20.48 -12.20
C LYS A 570 -26.90 -20.79 -13.63
N TYR A 571 -26.02 -19.98 -14.20
CA TYR A 571 -25.66 -20.03 -15.63
C TYR A 571 -24.21 -20.45 -15.89
N HIS A 572 -23.39 -20.66 -14.86
CA HIS A 572 -21.94 -20.83 -14.95
C HIS A 572 -21.29 -19.68 -15.72
N ASP A 573 -20.45 -19.98 -16.73
CA ASP A 573 -19.71 -18.96 -17.47
C ASP A 573 -20.67 -18.02 -18.22
N TYR A 574 -20.68 -16.74 -17.84
CA TYR A 574 -21.51 -15.70 -18.42
C TYR A 574 -20.69 -14.45 -18.77
N ILE A 575 -21.24 -13.60 -19.63
CA ILE A 575 -20.63 -12.33 -20.02
C ILE A 575 -21.47 -11.14 -19.58
N THR A 576 -20.83 -9.99 -19.41
CA THR A 576 -21.51 -8.72 -19.16
C THR A 576 -20.99 -7.69 -20.15
N TYR A 577 -21.91 -7.16 -20.96
CA TYR A 577 -21.63 -6.04 -21.83
C TYR A 577 -21.61 -4.74 -21.04
N SER A 578 -20.66 -3.86 -21.38
CA SER A 578 -20.56 -2.51 -20.82
C SER A 578 -21.78 -1.64 -21.16
N ASN A 579 -22.43 -1.90 -22.30
CA ASN A 579 -23.72 -1.31 -22.63
C ASN A 579 -24.84 -2.17 -22.01
N PRO A 580 -25.57 -1.67 -20.99
CA PRO A 580 -26.58 -2.46 -20.29
C PRO A 580 -27.67 -3.03 -21.21
N LYS A 581 -28.01 -2.31 -22.28
CA LYS A 581 -29.05 -2.69 -23.24
C LYS A 581 -28.73 -3.95 -24.05
N LYS A 582 -27.44 -4.31 -24.15
CA LYS A 582 -27.00 -5.52 -24.85
C LYS A 582 -27.12 -6.79 -24.01
N ASN A 583 -27.34 -6.67 -22.69
CA ASN A 583 -27.47 -7.84 -21.82
C ASN A 583 -28.88 -8.42 -21.92
N THR A 584 -28.96 -9.72 -22.16
CA THR A 584 -30.20 -10.51 -22.27
C THR A 584 -30.94 -10.62 -20.94
N ILE A 585 -30.20 -10.72 -19.84
CA ILE A 585 -30.75 -10.86 -18.48
C ILE A 585 -30.23 -9.71 -17.64
N TYR A 586 -31.11 -9.09 -16.86
CA TYR A 586 -30.76 -8.01 -15.96
C TYR A 586 -31.25 -8.29 -14.54
N TYR A 587 -30.36 -8.19 -13.56
CA TYR A 587 -30.68 -8.36 -12.14
C TYR A 587 -30.68 -6.99 -11.43
N PRO A 588 -31.85 -6.35 -11.21
CA PRO A 588 -31.91 -4.99 -10.67
C PRO A 588 -31.33 -4.84 -9.27
N PHE A 589 -31.36 -5.90 -8.45
CA PHE A 589 -30.85 -5.90 -7.07
C PHE A 589 -29.50 -6.62 -6.92
N ARG A 590 -28.77 -6.84 -8.02
CA ARG A 590 -27.47 -7.52 -7.96
C ARG A 590 -26.38 -6.67 -7.31
N ASN A 591 -26.35 -5.38 -7.64
CA ASN A 591 -25.31 -4.44 -7.22
C ASN A 591 -25.88 -3.40 -6.24
N ILE A 592 -26.14 -3.83 -5.00
CA ILE A 592 -26.83 -3.00 -3.99
C ILE A 592 -25.92 -2.51 -2.86
N ILE A 593 -24.68 -3.00 -2.79
CA ILE A 593 -23.69 -2.62 -1.77
C ILE A 593 -22.42 -2.06 -2.39
N ASP A 594 -21.68 -1.26 -1.61
CA ASP A 594 -20.29 -0.92 -1.89
C ASP A 594 -19.29 -1.90 -1.21
N ASN A 595 -17.99 -1.65 -1.38
CA ASN A 595 -16.92 -2.44 -0.76
C ASN A 595 -16.94 -2.42 0.78
N GLN A 596 -17.60 -1.44 1.40
CA GLN A 596 -17.78 -1.33 2.84
C GLN A 596 -19.08 -2.00 3.33
N ASN A 597 -19.77 -2.73 2.45
CA ASN A 597 -21.03 -3.41 2.69
C ASN A 597 -22.21 -2.45 2.94
N ARG A 598 -22.04 -1.17 2.59
CA ARG A 598 -23.06 -0.13 2.76
C ARG A 598 -24.01 -0.16 1.58
N ILE A 599 -25.31 -0.03 1.84
CA ILE A 599 -26.34 0.00 0.82
C ILE A 599 -26.21 1.27 -0.03
N ILE A 600 -26.11 1.08 -1.35
CA ILE A 600 -26.04 2.17 -2.35
C ILE A 600 -27.33 2.27 -3.19
N SER A 601 -28.22 1.28 -3.10
CA SER A 601 -29.50 1.29 -3.83
C SER A 601 -30.45 2.34 -3.26
N LYS A 602 -30.82 3.32 -4.09
CA LYS A 602 -31.76 4.39 -3.71
C LYS A 602 -33.14 3.85 -3.37
N ASP A 603 -33.61 2.83 -4.10
CA ASP A 603 -34.93 2.24 -3.89
C ASP A 603 -35.01 1.55 -2.53
N ILE A 604 -33.95 0.80 -2.18
CA ILE A 604 -33.85 0.17 -0.86
C ILE A 604 -33.78 1.24 0.23
N LEU A 605 -32.94 2.27 0.07
CA LEU A 605 -32.82 3.34 1.07
C LEU A 605 -34.13 4.12 1.26
N ALA A 606 -34.89 4.37 0.18
CA ALA A 606 -36.18 5.06 0.23
C ALA A 606 -37.28 4.24 0.93
N SER A 607 -37.17 2.91 0.91
CA SER A 607 -38.14 2.01 1.56
C SER A 607 -38.02 1.95 3.09
N LEU A 608 -36.92 2.46 3.66
CA LEU A 608 -36.63 2.35 5.09
C LEU A 608 -37.14 3.55 5.87
N SER A 609 -38.05 3.33 6.83
CA SER A 609 -38.50 4.37 7.77
C SER A 609 -37.32 4.92 8.58
N SER A 610 -37.23 6.24 8.78
CA SER A 610 -36.21 6.87 9.62
C SER A 610 -36.68 6.99 11.07
N SER A 611 -35.92 6.46 12.03
CA SER A 611 -36.16 6.80 13.45
C SER A 611 -35.72 8.23 13.75
N THR A 612 -36.55 8.96 14.48
CA THR A 612 -36.27 10.32 14.98
C THR A 612 -35.93 10.35 16.47
N THR A 613 -36.05 9.23 17.19
CA THR A 613 -35.87 9.12 18.65
C THR A 613 -34.74 8.16 19.02
N LEU A 614 -34.14 8.34 20.20
CA LEU A 614 -33.13 7.42 20.74
C LEU A 614 -33.75 6.04 20.94
N ASP A 615 -33.09 4.97 20.47
CA ASP A 615 -33.58 3.60 20.73
C ASP A 615 -33.46 3.30 22.24
N PRO A 616 -34.57 2.96 22.93
CA PRO A 616 -34.56 2.64 24.36
C PRO A 616 -33.53 1.59 24.75
N LYS A 617 -33.22 0.64 23.84
CA LYS A 617 -32.23 -0.42 24.05
C LYS A 617 -30.81 0.09 24.24
N LEU A 618 -30.49 1.31 23.78
CA LEU A 618 -29.16 1.90 23.89
C LEU A 618 -28.83 2.43 25.29
N THR A 619 -29.82 2.52 26.19
CA THR A 619 -29.65 3.08 27.55
C THR A 619 -29.28 2.06 28.63
N LEU A 620 -29.22 0.76 28.28
CA LEU A 620 -29.13 -0.34 29.24
C LEU A 620 -27.71 -0.77 29.64
N ASN A 621 -26.66 -0.31 28.94
CA ASN A 621 -25.28 -0.68 29.24
C ASN A 621 -24.44 0.57 29.59
N THR A 622 -23.64 0.50 30.66
CA THR A 622 -22.77 1.60 31.12
C THR A 622 -21.29 1.20 31.20
N GLY A 623 -20.96 -0.04 30.84
CA GLY A 623 -19.60 -0.58 30.88
C GLY A 623 -18.74 -0.17 29.69
N ASN A 624 -17.42 -0.23 29.86
CA ASN A 624 -16.44 -0.18 28.77
C ASN A 624 -15.91 -1.60 28.53
N ASP A 625 -16.28 -2.21 27.41
CA ASP A 625 -16.06 -3.64 27.14
C ASP A 625 -14.82 -3.92 26.28
N CYS A 626 -13.84 -3.01 26.27
CA CYS A 626 -12.63 -3.23 25.49
C CYS A 626 -11.80 -4.40 26.08
N SER A 627 -11.52 -5.42 25.26
CA SER A 627 -10.40 -6.36 25.50
C SER A 627 -9.05 -5.64 25.38
N PRO A 628 -8.00 -6.10 26.09
CA PRO A 628 -7.14 -5.23 26.89
C PRO A 628 -6.41 -4.16 26.07
N ALA A 629 -6.68 -2.90 26.39
CA ALA A 629 -5.84 -1.78 25.99
C ALA A 629 -4.53 -1.83 26.80
N ASN A 630 -3.44 -1.40 26.16
CA ASN A 630 -2.11 -1.32 26.76
C ASN A 630 -2.18 -0.50 28.08
N PRO A 631 -1.80 -1.06 29.26
CA PRO A 631 -2.05 -0.44 30.57
C PRO A 631 -1.33 0.89 30.84
N GLN A 632 -0.48 1.35 29.93
CA GLN A 632 0.40 2.51 30.13
C GLN A 632 -0.18 3.85 29.65
N GLU A 633 -1.43 3.90 29.17
CA GLU A 633 -2.04 5.14 28.69
C GLU A 633 -3.03 5.72 29.71
N LYS A 634 -2.97 7.05 29.95
CA LYS A 634 -4.01 7.76 30.71
C LYS A 634 -5.28 7.78 29.85
N THR A 635 -6.11 6.78 30.03
CA THR A 635 -7.35 6.59 29.28
C THR A 635 -8.48 7.39 29.93
N ASN A 636 -8.80 8.57 29.37
CA ASN A 636 -10.01 9.29 29.75
C ASN A 636 -11.10 8.94 28.74
N PHE A 637 -12.02 8.07 29.15
CA PHE A 637 -13.20 7.73 28.35
C PHE A 637 -14.46 8.13 29.10
N GLN A 638 -15.39 8.74 28.38
CA GLN A 638 -16.66 9.21 28.93
C GLN A 638 -17.80 8.80 28.00
N LYS A 639 -18.89 8.37 28.61
CA LYS A 639 -20.18 8.13 27.96
C LYS A 639 -21.20 9.03 28.64
N ASN A 640 -21.81 9.92 27.87
CA ASN A 640 -22.85 10.81 28.36
C ASN A 640 -24.14 10.55 27.57
N ILE A 641 -25.26 10.33 28.28
CA ILE A 641 -26.58 10.24 27.64
C ILE A 641 -27.18 11.65 27.66
N ILE A 642 -27.41 12.22 26.47
CA ILE A 642 -27.97 13.56 26.33
C ILE A 642 -29.44 13.42 25.89
N LEU A 643 -30.35 13.69 26.83
CA LEU A 643 -31.81 13.64 26.60
C LEU A 643 -32.35 15.07 26.45
N GLY A 644 -32.63 15.48 25.22
CA GLY A 644 -33.26 16.76 24.90
C GLY A 644 -34.67 16.57 24.33
N LYS A 645 -35.51 17.63 24.35
CA LYS A 645 -36.91 17.55 23.90
C LYS A 645 -37.13 17.07 22.45
N SER A 646 -36.08 17.02 21.61
CA SER A 646 -36.16 16.60 20.20
C SER A 646 -34.88 15.97 19.63
N ASP A 647 -33.83 15.78 20.44
CA ASP A 647 -32.49 15.43 19.92
C ASP A 647 -31.74 14.53 20.92
N GLU A 648 -32.33 13.38 21.22
CA GLU A 648 -31.80 12.38 22.16
C GLU A 648 -30.68 11.55 21.51
N PHE A 649 -29.53 11.42 22.18
CA PHE A 649 -28.40 10.63 21.69
C PHE A 649 -27.43 10.25 22.83
N ILE A 650 -26.57 9.28 22.55
CA ILE A 650 -25.41 8.92 23.39
C ILE A 650 -24.18 9.59 22.81
N GLU A 651 -23.47 10.37 23.63
CA GLU A 651 -22.17 10.91 23.29
C GLU A 651 -21.07 10.02 23.86
N TYR A 652 -20.20 9.56 22.97
CA TYR A 652 -18.96 8.88 23.29
C TYR A 652 -17.80 9.85 23.15
N SER A 653 -17.01 10.00 24.21
CA SER A 653 -15.80 10.80 24.21
C SER A 653 -14.61 9.97 24.68
N SER A 654 -13.55 9.97 23.89
CA SER A 654 -12.34 9.20 24.19
C SER A 654 -11.10 10.05 23.98
N LEU A 655 -10.17 9.99 24.93
CA LEU A 655 -8.84 10.59 24.86
C LEU A 655 -7.79 9.54 25.25
N GLY A 656 -7.01 9.10 24.26
CA GLY A 656 -5.92 8.14 24.43
C GLY A 656 -6.39 6.71 24.57
N GLY A 657 -7.04 6.17 23.53
CA GLY A 657 -7.51 4.78 23.47
C GLY A 657 -8.94 4.67 22.93
N SER A 658 -9.57 3.53 23.21
CA SER A 658 -10.91 3.18 22.73
C SER A 658 -11.93 3.17 23.87
N PHE A 659 -13.10 3.75 23.66
CA PHE A 659 -14.30 3.36 24.41
C PHE A 659 -15.07 2.34 23.57
N CYS A 660 -15.26 1.13 24.10
CA CYS A 660 -15.96 0.06 23.42
C CYS A 660 -17.28 -0.23 24.13
N GLU A 661 -18.35 -0.37 23.37
CA GLU A 661 -19.65 -0.81 23.85
C GLU A 661 -20.21 -1.86 22.90
N HIS A 662 -20.90 -2.87 23.44
CA HIS A 662 -21.57 -3.88 22.63
C HIS A 662 -23.08 -3.88 22.87
N PHE A 663 -23.82 -4.21 21.80
CA PHE A 663 -25.26 -4.39 21.82
C PHE A 663 -25.59 -5.80 21.35
N SER A 664 -26.13 -6.61 22.26
CA SER A 664 -26.41 -8.03 22.00
C SER A 664 -27.79 -8.28 21.40
N TYR A 665 -27.81 -9.10 20.37
CA TYR A 665 -29.02 -9.55 19.69
C TYR A 665 -29.04 -11.10 19.62
N PRO A 666 -29.14 -11.80 20.76
CA PRO A 666 -28.93 -13.25 20.85
C PRO A 666 -30.00 -14.08 20.12
N THR A 667 -31.18 -13.50 19.85
CA THR A 667 -32.32 -14.18 19.21
C THR A 667 -32.35 -14.01 17.68
N LEU A 668 -31.46 -13.19 17.09
CA LEU A 668 -31.41 -13.04 15.65
C LEU A 668 -30.83 -14.30 15.01
N SER A 669 -31.58 -14.86 14.06
CA SER A 669 -31.17 -16.04 13.32
C SER A 669 -30.14 -15.68 12.26
N ARG A 670 -28.99 -16.35 12.25
CA ARG A 670 -27.92 -16.04 11.29
C ARG A 670 -28.14 -16.61 9.90
N ASN A 671 -29.21 -17.38 9.70
CA ASN A 671 -29.61 -17.91 8.39
C ASN A 671 -30.48 -16.93 7.58
N LYS A 672 -30.71 -15.71 8.09
CA LYS A 672 -31.42 -14.63 7.41
C LYS A 672 -30.49 -13.47 7.16
N ALA A 673 -30.78 -12.69 6.12
CA ALA A 673 -30.10 -11.43 5.88
C ALA A 673 -30.75 -10.29 6.68
N TYR A 674 -29.96 -9.28 7.02
CA TYR A 674 -30.42 -8.11 7.75
C TYR A 674 -29.85 -6.82 7.16
N LEU A 675 -30.65 -5.77 7.22
CA LEU A 675 -30.20 -4.39 7.09
C LEU A 675 -29.95 -3.82 8.48
N ILE A 676 -28.74 -3.34 8.72
CA ILE A 676 -28.34 -2.65 9.95
C ILE A 676 -28.26 -1.17 9.64
N SER A 677 -29.19 -0.40 10.20
CA SER A 677 -29.28 1.05 10.06
C SER A 677 -28.75 1.73 11.33
N ILE A 678 -27.73 2.56 11.19
CA ILE A 678 -27.10 3.27 12.30
C ILE A 678 -27.16 4.78 12.05
N THR A 679 -27.76 5.53 12.96
CA THR A 679 -27.83 6.99 12.88
C THR A 679 -26.81 7.62 13.83
N SER A 680 -25.84 8.36 13.29
CA SER A 680 -24.76 8.96 14.09
C SER A 680 -24.24 10.28 13.52
N ARG A 681 -23.47 11.04 14.32
CA ARG A 681 -22.65 12.17 13.85
C ARG A 681 -21.25 12.13 14.46
N ASN A 682 -20.26 12.53 13.68
CA ASN A 682 -18.89 12.74 14.13
C ASN A 682 -18.68 14.21 14.53
N VAL A 683 -18.59 14.46 15.84
CA VAL A 683 -18.37 15.81 16.38
C VAL A 683 -16.91 16.19 16.22
N LYS A 684 -15.97 15.33 16.62
CA LYS A 684 -14.53 15.59 16.59
C LYS A 684 -13.73 14.29 16.47
N GLY A 685 -12.56 14.33 15.83
CA GLY A 685 -11.66 13.17 15.75
C GLY A 685 -12.16 12.11 14.77
N LEU A 686 -11.85 10.85 15.05
CA LEU A 686 -12.18 9.72 14.17
C LEU A 686 -13.68 9.35 14.27
N PRO A 687 -14.33 8.91 13.19
CA PRO A 687 -15.70 8.43 13.27
C PRO A 687 -15.79 7.08 14.01
N LEU A 688 -16.97 6.76 14.56
CA LEU A 688 -17.23 5.47 15.20
C LEU A 688 -16.89 4.30 14.26
N ARG A 689 -16.27 3.28 14.83
CA ARG A 689 -16.08 1.97 14.20
C ARG A 689 -17.18 1.04 14.63
N ILE A 690 -17.63 0.19 13.72
CA ILE A 690 -18.58 -0.86 14.01
C ILE A 690 -17.98 -2.22 13.66
N CYS A 691 -18.26 -3.22 14.51
CA CYS A 691 -18.03 -4.63 14.24
C CYS A 691 -19.32 -5.39 14.51
N VAL A 692 -19.85 -6.11 13.52
CA VAL A 692 -20.93 -7.08 13.74
C VAL A 692 -20.28 -8.42 14.03
N TYR A 693 -20.24 -8.74 15.31
CA TYR A 693 -19.51 -9.86 15.87
C TYR A 693 -20.38 -11.11 15.93
N ASN A 694 -19.85 -12.21 15.39
CA ASN A 694 -20.54 -13.49 15.33
C ASN A 694 -20.12 -14.40 16.50
N TYR A 695 -21.11 -14.91 17.24
CA TYR A 695 -20.84 -15.68 18.45
C TYR A 695 -20.16 -17.03 18.21
N LEU A 696 -20.42 -17.65 17.06
CA LEU A 696 -19.87 -18.96 16.70
C LEU A 696 -18.46 -18.81 16.17
N SER A 697 -18.30 -18.01 15.11
CA SER A 697 -17.00 -17.82 14.46
C SER A 697 -16.08 -16.86 15.22
N LYS A 698 -16.58 -16.05 16.15
CA LYS A 698 -15.82 -14.98 16.82
C LYS A 698 -15.27 -13.94 15.84
N ARG A 699 -15.81 -13.88 14.60
CA ARG A 699 -15.39 -12.96 13.54
C ARG A 699 -16.24 -11.69 13.53
N CYS A 700 -15.64 -10.58 13.11
CA CYS A 700 -16.39 -9.39 12.68
C CYS A 700 -16.86 -9.58 11.22
N ASP A 701 -18.09 -10.05 11.03
CA ASP A 701 -18.67 -10.28 9.69
C ASP A 701 -18.93 -8.96 8.93
N LEU A 702 -19.16 -7.88 9.67
CA LEU A 702 -19.06 -6.50 9.18
C LEU A 702 -18.05 -5.77 10.05
N PHE A 703 -17.10 -5.08 9.41
CA PHE A 703 -16.16 -4.19 10.09
C PHE A 703 -15.95 -2.96 9.21
N THR A 704 -16.36 -1.79 9.71
CA THR A 704 -16.30 -0.53 8.95
C THR A 704 -16.37 0.70 9.87
N HIS A 705 -16.25 1.89 9.29
CA HIS A 705 -16.48 3.17 9.96
C HIS A 705 -17.83 3.76 9.55
N LEU A 706 -18.44 4.52 10.47
CA LEU A 706 -19.58 5.37 10.15
C LEU A 706 -19.12 6.64 9.40
N LEU A 707 -20.05 7.33 8.75
CA LEU A 707 -19.76 8.58 8.04
C LEU A 707 -19.22 9.65 8.98
N SER A 708 -18.16 10.33 8.54
CA SER A 708 -17.61 11.51 9.22
C SER A 708 -18.46 12.77 8.94
N SER A 709 -19.72 12.76 9.35
CA SER A 709 -20.67 13.87 9.17
C SER A 709 -20.82 14.72 10.44
N LYS A 710 -20.90 16.05 10.28
CA LYS A 710 -21.19 16.97 11.40
C LYS A 710 -22.67 17.00 11.77
N SER A 711 -23.56 16.71 10.81
CA SER A 711 -24.97 16.45 11.05
C SER A 711 -25.21 14.95 11.27
N PHE A 712 -26.33 14.59 11.91
CA PHE A 712 -26.73 13.19 12.01
C PHE A 712 -26.98 12.61 10.61
N ALA A 713 -26.24 11.56 10.29
CA ALA A 713 -26.34 10.81 9.06
C ALA A 713 -26.73 9.37 9.38
N ARG A 714 -27.48 8.75 8.46
CA ARG A 714 -27.93 7.37 8.56
C ARG A 714 -27.10 6.50 7.63
N ASP A 715 -26.44 5.49 8.20
CA ASP A 715 -25.67 4.49 7.49
C ASP A 715 -26.42 3.17 7.50
N VAL A 716 -26.61 2.55 6.33
CA VAL A 716 -27.32 1.27 6.20
C VAL A 716 -26.37 0.23 5.63
N PHE A 717 -26.21 -0.90 6.31
CA PHE A 717 -25.30 -1.98 5.93
C PHE A 717 -26.05 -3.30 5.72
N LEU A 718 -25.55 -4.13 4.80
CA LEU A 718 -26.05 -5.49 4.57
C LEU A 718 -25.22 -6.52 5.33
N ILE A 719 -25.89 -7.31 6.15
CA ILE A 719 -25.38 -8.58 6.67
C ILE A 719 -26.05 -9.72 5.90
N PRO A 720 -25.29 -10.53 5.14
CA PRO A 720 -25.85 -11.67 4.43
C PRO A 720 -26.20 -12.81 5.40
N PRO A 721 -27.00 -13.80 4.97
CA PRO A 721 -27.11 -15.08 5.67
C PRO A 721 -25.75 -15.75 5.78
N ILE A 722 -25.45 -16.40 6.90
CA ILE A 722 -24.16 -17.07 7.15
C ILE A 722 -24.39 -18.53 7.51
N ASP A 723 -24.96 -18.80 8.69
CA ASP A 723 -25.10 -20.15 9.23
C ASP A 723 -26.43 -20.36 9.96
N ALA A 724 -26.77 -21.60 10.32
CA ALA A 724 -28.01 -21.95 11.00
C ALA A 724 -28.06 -21.56 12.49
N GLY A 725 -27.01 -20.94 13.04
CA GLY A 725 -26.95 -20.52 14.42
C GLY A 725 -27.68 -19.21 14.71
N MET A 726 -27.53 -18.72 15.94
CA MET A 726 -28.21 -17.52 16.43
C MET A 726 -27.23 -16.58 17.11
N GLY A 727 -27.56 -15.30 17.10
CA GLY A 727 -26.91 -14.27 17.89
C GLY A 727 -25.81 -13.51 17.15
N PHE A 728 -25.87 -12.18 17.30
CA PHE A 728 -24.83 -11.23 16.93
C PHE A 728 -24.65 -10.22 18.06
N ASP A 729 -23.42 -9.69 18.21
CA ASP A 729 -23.19 -8.42 18.90
C ASP A 729 -22.89 -7.33 17.88
N ILE A 730 -23.44 -6.15 18.07
CA ILE A 730 -22.98 -4.94 17.38
C ILE A 730 -22.04 -4.22 18.33
N ASN A 731 -20.75 -4.30 18.04
CA ASN A 731 -19.70 -3.64 18.80
C ASN A 731 -19.44 -2.26 18.19
N ILE A 732 -19.54 -1.23 19.01
CA ILE A 732 -19.13 0.14 18.68
C ILE A 732 -17.79 0.42 19.35
N ASN A 733 -16.87 0.99 18.59
CA ASN A 733 -15.60 1.46 19.10
C ASN A 733 -15.42 2.95 18.76
N ASN A 734 -15.43 3.77 19.81
CA ASN A 734 -15.02 5.17 19.75
C ASN A 734 -13.51 5.27 19.98
N PHE A 735 -12.75 5.09 18.90
CA PHE A 735 -11.30 5.09 18.96
C PHE A 735 -10.71 6.50 18.88
N SER A 736 -9.74 6.78 19.75
CA SER A 736 -8.94 8.01 19.77
C SER A 736 -7.44 7.66 19.81
N VAL A 737 -6.62 8.45 19.12
CA VAL A 737 -5.17 8.22 19.09
C VAL A 737 -4.50 9.20 20.04
N LYS A 738 -3.98 8.70 21.18
CA LYS A 738 -3.30 9.48 22.24
C LYS A 738 -4.00 10.82 22.55
N ASN A 739 -3.33 11.95 22.33
CA ASN A 739 -3.81 13.28 22.69
C ASN A 739 -4.84 13.87 21.70
N SER A 740 -5.28 13.11 20.68
CA SER A 740 -6.30 13.54 19.74
C SER A 740 -7.67 12.96 20.17
N PRO A 741 -8.55 13.76 20.80
CA PRO A 741 -9.83 13.25 21.27
C PRO A 741 -10.75 12.85 20.12
N SER A 742 -11.58 11.84 20.37
CA SER A 742 -12.64 11.40 19.48
C SER A 742 -13.98 11.56 20.18
N VAL A 743 -14.87 12.35 19.58
CA VAL A 743 -16.21 12.64 20.09
C VAL A 743 -17.24 12.31 19.01
N ASN A 744 -18.10 11.35 19.30
CA ASN A 744 -19.12 10.87 18.37
C ASN A 744 -20.45 10.66 19.09
N ASN A 745 -21.54 10.91 18.36
CA ASN A 745 -22.87 10.80 18.93
C ASN A 745 -23.65 9.73 18.17
N LEU A 746 -24.25 8.79 18.90
CA LEU A 746 -25.08 7.71 18.40
C LEU A 746 -26.54 7.95 18.78
N ARG A 747 -27.43 7.85 17.80
CA ARG A 747 -28.88 8.05 17.99
C ARG A 747 -29.67 6.75 17.92
N SER A 748 -29.45 5.91 16.92
CA SER A 748 -30.20 4.66 16.78
C SER A 748 -29.38 3.54 16.13
N ILE A 749 -29.71 2.30 16.50
CA ILE A 749 -29.29 1.07 15.82
C ILE A 749 -30.56 0.28 15.53
N GLU A 750 -30.93 0.19 14.26
CA GLU A 750 -32.13 -0.51 13.79
C GLU A 750 -31.71 -1.73 12.98
N ILE A 751 -32.32 -2.88 13.25
CA ILE A 751 -32.08 -4.11 12.52
C ILE A 751 -33.38 -4.57 11.89
N SER A 752 -33.40 -4.65 10.56
CA SER A 752 -34.56 -5.07 9.78
C SER A 752 -34.23 -6.34 9.00
N PRO A 753 -35.05 -7.40 9.10
CA PRO A 753 -34.93 -8.55 8.20
C PRO A 753 -34.98 -8.12 6.73
N PHE A 754 -34.22 -8.79 5.88
CA PHE A 754 -34.10 -8.45 4.47
C PHE A 754 -34.06 -9.72 3.61
N ASP A 755 -34.96 -9.82 2.65
CA ASP A 755 -35.04 -10.97 1.74
C ASP A 755 -34.00 -10.86 0.62
N TYR A 756 -32.72 -10.85 1.00
CA TYR A 756 -31.59 -10.66 0.08
C TYR A 756 -31.59 -11.69 -1.05
N GLU A 757 -31.78 -12.96 -0.72
CA GLU A 757 -31.78 -14.06 -1.69
C GLU A 757 -32.88 -13.87 -2.74
N LYS A 758 -34.12 -13.65 -2.32
CA LYS A 758 -35.25 -13.44 -3.22
C LYS A 758 -35.04 -12.24 -4.14
N LEU A 759 -34.60 -11.11 -3.60
CA LEU A 759 -34.35 -9.89 -4.39
C LEU A 759 -33.21 -10.08 -5.39
N SER A 760 -32.13 -10.74 -4.97
CA SER A 760 -30.95 -10.99 -5.81
C SER A 760 -31.23 -11.89 -7.00
N GLN A 761 -32.30 -12.69 -6.95
CA GLN A 761 -32.72 -13.62 -8.00
C GLN A 761 -33.76 -13.04 -8.97
N ILE A 762 -34.24 -11.81 -8.75
CA ILE A 762 -35.20 -11.16 -9.67
C ILE A 762 -34.50 -10.89 -11.00
N GLU A 763 -35.04 -11.44 -12.07
CA GLU A 763 -34.57 -11.24 -13.44
C GLU A 763 -35.54 -10.36 -14.21
N THR A 764 -34.99 -9.44 -15.01
CA THR A 764 -35.73 -8.72 -16.04
C THR A 764 -35.06 -8.96 -17.39
N TYR A 765 -35.86 -8.89 -18.46
CA TYR A 765 -35.45 -9.24 -19.82
C TYR A 765 -35.62 -8.00 -20.72
N PRO A 766 -34.54 -7.25 -21.01
CA PRO A 766 -34.61 -6.07 -21.85
C PRO A 766 -34.99 -6.41 -23.30
N SER A 767 -35.90 -5.62 -23.90
CA SER A 767 -36.52 -5.90 -25.20
C SER A 767 -35.58 -5.84 -26.42
N GLU A 768 -34.37 -5.29 -26.29
CA GLU A 768 -33.41 -5.05 -27.39
C GLU A 768 -32.30 -6.12 -27.50
N ALA A 769 -32.37 -7.20 -26.73
CA ALA A 769 -31.30 -8.20 -26.70
C ALA A 769 -31.27 -9.05 -27.99
N LEU A 770 -30.17 -8.98 -28.73
CA LEU A 770 -29.96 -9.76 -29.96
C LEU A 770 -29.61 -11.22 -29.62
N ASN A 771 -30.47 -12.17 -30.01
CA ASN A 771 -30.25 -13.62 -29.97
C ASN A 771 -29.30 -14.08 -31.09
N GLU A 772 -28.06 -13.61 -31.09
CA GLU A 772 -27.01 -14.18 -31.95
C GLU A 772 -26.15 -15.15 -31.14
N THR A 773 -25.93 -16.35 -31.66
CA THR A 773 -24.93 -17.29 -31.14
C THR A 773 -23.55 -16.67 -31.24
N LYS A 774 -22.90 -16.45 -30.10
CA LYS A 774 -21.61 -15.75 -29.99
C LYS A 774 -20.68 -16.57 -29.11
N ASN A 775 -19.46 -16.79 -29.55
CA ASN A 775 -18.42 -17.39 -28.71
C ASN A 775 -17.58 -16.27 -28.09
N ALA A 776 -17.09 -16.46 -26.87
CA ALA A 776 -16.23 -15.49 -26.22
C ALA A 776 -14.85 -16.09 -25.92
N LEU A 777 -13.79 -15.39 -26.33
CA LEU A 777 -12.42 -15.67 -25.92
C LEU A 777 -12.21 -15.09 -24.52
N VAL A 778 -11.95 -15.93 -23.53
CA VAL A 778 -11.74 -15.56 -22.13
C VAL A 778 -10.25 -15.55 -21.81
N TYR A 779 -9.82 -14.53 -21.07
CA TYR A 779 -8.50 -14.47 -20.48
C TYR A 779 -8.61 -14.35 -18.96
N SER A 780 -8.09 -15.36 -18.25
CA SER A 780 -8.13 -15.54 -16.79
C SER A 780 -7.18 -14.57 -16.06
N GLN A 781 -7.43 -13.28 -16.24
CA GLN A 781 -6.82 -12.16 -15.55
C GLN A 781 -7.92 -11.13 -15.26
N SER A 782 -7.77 -10.40 -14.15
CA SER A 782 -8.72 -9.35 -13.77
C SER A 782 -9.00 -8.39 -14.92
N PHE A 783 -10.27 -8.04 -15.09
CA PHE A 783 -10.74 -7.17 -16.15
C PHE A 783 -10.05 -5.80 -16.10
N ASP A 784 -9.47 -5.40 -17.21
CA ASP A 784 -8.91 -4.05 -17.39
C ASP A 784 -8.99 -3.65 -18.87
N SER A 785 -9.40 -2.41 -19.13
CA SER A 785 -9.60 -1.90 -20.49
C SER A 785 -8.30 -1.78 -21.30
N GLY A 786 -7.14 -1.85 -20.65
CA GLY A 786 -5.81 -1.90 -21.25
C GLY A 786 -5.48 -3.23 -21.93
N TRP A 787 -6.20 -4.31 -21.63
CA TRP A 787 -6.07 -5.57 -22.36
C TRP A 787 -6.69 -5.48 -23.75
N LYS A 788 -5.96 -5.96 -24.77
CA LYS A 788 -6.40 -5.98 -26.17
C LYS A 788 -6.13 -7.35 -26.79
N ALA A 789 -7.08 -7.85 -27.58
CA ALA A 789 -6.95 -9.09 -28.31
C ALA A 789 -6.92 -8.84 -29.82
N TYR A 790 -5.98 -9.51 -30.51
CA TYR A 790 -5.80 -9.44 -31.95
C TYR A 790 -5.88 -10.82 -32.56
N GLN A 791 -6.62 -10.92 -33.66
CA GLN A 791 -6.60 -12.09 -34.52
C GLN A 791 -5.47 -11.93 -35.54
N VAL A 792 -4.59 -12.93 -35.63
CA VAL A 792 -3.48 -12.98 -36.60
C VAL A 792 -3.50 -14.25 -37.42
N ASN A 793 -3.01 -14.15 -38.66
CA ASN A 793 -2.81 -15.31 -39.53
C ASN A 793 -1.32 -15.70 -39.57
N LEU A 794 -0.99 -16.83 -38.94
CA LEU A 794 0.38 -17.35 -38.85
C LEU A 794 0.66 -18.49 -39.85
N LYS A 795 -0.31 -18.93 -40.66
CA LYS A 795 -0.25 -20.19 -41.43
C LYS A 795 0.92 -20.34 -42.42
N ASN A 796 1.58 -19.25 -42.84
CA ASN A 796 2.63 -19.30 -43.87
C ASN A 796 3.96 -18.61 -43.48
N GLN A 797 4.24 -18.40 -42.19
CA GLN A 797 5.42 -17.63 -41.78
C GLN A 797 6.63 -18.51 -41.46
N LYS A 798 7.62 -18.55 -42.36
CA LYS A 798 8.92 -19.23 -42.17
C LYS A 798 10.01 -18.37 -41.50
N SER A 799 9.79 -17.07 -41.32
CA SER A 799 10.79 -16.13 -40.77
C SER A 799 10.57 -15.89 -39.28
N ASN A 800 11.53 -16.35 -38.46
CA ASN A 800 11.54 -16.17 -37.00
C ASN A 800 11.43 -14.68 -36.59
N LEU A 801 12.05 -13.77 -37.36
CA LEU A 801 12.00 -12.33 -37.09
C LEU A 801 10.59 -11.77 -37.31
N LYS A 802 9.91 -12.19 -38.38
CA LYS A 802 8.55 -11.74 -38.67
C LYS A 802 7.58 -12.24 -37.60
N THR A 803 7.69 -13.51 -37.20
CA THR A 803 6.88 -14.06 -36.11
C THR A 803 7.11 -13.34 -34.78
N PHE A 804 8.37 -13.01 -34.46
CA PHE A 804 8.70 -12.20 -33.29
C PHE A 804 8.06 -10.80 -33.34
N LEU A 805 8.15 -10.11 -34.49
CA LEU A 805 7.51 -8.80 -34.67
C LEU A 805 5.98 -8.85 -34.60
N VAL A 806 5.35 -9.92 -35.11
CA VAL A 806 3.90 -10.12 -35.00
C VAL A 806 3.48 -10.32 -33.54
N ASN A 807 4.26 -11.06 -32.75
CA ASN A 807 3.99 -11.28 -31.33
C ASN A 807 4.17 -10.02 -30.50
N ILE A 808 5.17 -9.19 -30.81
CA ILE A 808 5.41 -7.94 -30.07
C ILE A 808 4.52 -6.80 -30.56
N PHE A 809 4.17 -6.71 -31.84
CA PHE A 809 3.38 -5.60 -32.38
C PHE A 809 2.17 -6.11 -33.19
N PRO A 810 1.23 -6.84 -32.56
CA PRO A 810 0.12 -7.46 -33.27
C PRO A 810 -0.82 -6.44 -33.93
N PHE A 811 -0.84 -5.20 -33.45
CA PHE A 811 -1.64 -4.11 -34.01
C PHE A 811 -1.22 -3.67 -35.43
N PHE A 812 -0.01 -4.00 -35.89
CA PHE A 812 0.40 -3.76 -37.28
C PHE A 812 0.08 -4.93 -38.22
N PHE A 813 -0.15 -6.13 -37.69
CA PHE A 813 -0.22 -7.36 -38.49
C PHE A 813 -1.51 -8.16 -38.31
N GLY A 814 -2.35 -7.79 -37.35
CA GLY A 814 -3.59 -8.47 -37.00
C GLY A 814 -4.81 -7.55 -37.00
N LYS A 815 -5.98 -8.15 -36.85
CA LYS A 815 -7.26 -7.45 -36.68
C LYS A 815 -7.65 -7.45 -35.21
N GLU A 816 -7.84 -6.26 -34.63
CA GLU A 816 -8.30 -6.12 -33.25
C GLU A 816 -9.74 -6.64 -33.09
N ILE A 817 -9.99 -7.38 -32.02
CA ILE A 817 -11.34 -7.79 -31.61
C ILE A 817 -11.89 -6.72 -30.67
N LYS A 818 -12.80 -5.89 -31.17
CA LYS A 818 -13.22 -4.66 -30.48
C LYS A 818 -14.21 -4.87 -29.33
N GLU A 819 -15.04 -5.91 -29.38
CA GLU A 819 -16.10 -6.13 -28.40
C GLU A 819 -15.54 -6.85 -27.16
N HIS A 820 -14.92 -6.07 -26.28
CA HIS A 820 -14.38 -6.48 -24.97
C HIS A 820 -15.49 -6.47 -23.93
N VAL A 821 -15.65 -7.58 -23.21
CA VAL A 821 -16.72 -7.84 -22.24
C VAL A 821 -16.15 -8.36 -20.92
N LEU A 822 -16.87 -8.15 -19.82
CA LEU A 822 -16.54 -8.69 -18.51
C LEU A 822 -17.05 -10.13 -18.42
N VAL A 823 -16.21 -11.09 -18.06
CA VAL A 823 -16.57 -12.50 -17.91
C VAL A 823 -16.68 -12.83 -16.43
N ASN A 824 -17.76 -13.49 -16.01
CA ASN A 824 -17.97 -13.94 -14.63
C ASN A 824 -17.74 -12.86 -13.57
N ASN A 825 -18.05 -11.60 -13.89
CA ASN A 825 -17.84 -10.45 -12.99
C ASN A 825 -16.37 -10.09 -12.67
N TRP A 826 -15.38 -10.75 -13.26
CA TRP A 826 -13.99 -10.50 -12.88
C TRP A 826 -12.96 -10.59 -14.03
N ALA A 827 -13.18 -11.45 -15.03
CA ALA A 827 -12.18 -11.74 -16.06
C ALA A 827 -12.38 -10.96 -17.36
N ASN A 828 -11.35 -10.92 -18.20
CA ASN A 828 -11.42 -10.33 -19.53
C ASN A 828 -12.06 -11.29 -20.54
N GLY A 829 -12.92 -10.79 -21.43
CA GLY A 829 -13.46 -11.56 -22.55
C GLY A 829 -13.60 -10.76 -23.85
N TRP A 830 -13.55 -11.42 -25.00
CA TRP A 830 -13.78 -10.79 -26.30
C TRP A 830 -14.75 -11.61 -27.15
N ILE A 831 -15.77 -10.94 -27.70
CA ILE A 831 -16.77 -11.59 -28.55
C ILE A 831 -16.17 -11.90 -29.93
N LEU A 832 -16.27 -13.17 -30.32
CA LEU A 832 -15.84 -13.67 -31.62
C LEU A 832 -17.04 -13.64 -32.58
N SER A 833 -17.12 -12.61 -33.43
CA SER A 833 -18.17 -12.47 -34.43
C SER A 833 -17.85 -13.27 -35.71
N GLY A 834 -18.53 -14.41 -35.88
CA GLY A 834 -18.54 -15.21 -37.12
C GLY A 834 -18.06 -16.66 -36.93
N GLN A 835 -18.85 -17.63 -37.43
CA GLN A 835 -18.52 -19.07 -37.43
C GLN A 835 -17.17 -19.39 -38.13
N SER A 836 -16.70 -18.53 -39.03
CA SER A 836 -15.43 -18.69 -39.76
C SER A 836 -14.15 -18.41 -38.94
N LEU A 837 -14.27 -17.87 -37.72
CA LEU A 837 -13.13 -17.56 -36.84
C LEU A 837 -12.52 -18.80 -36.19
N ILE A 838 -13.31 -19.85 -35.97
CA ILE A 838 -12.88 -21.08 -35.28
C ILE A 838 -12.39 -22.13 -36.29
N LEU A 839 -12.98 -22.14 -37.49
CA LEU A 839 -12.71 -23.13 -38.53
C LEU A 839 -11.38 -22.92 -39.30
N ASN A 840 -10.73 -21.75 -39.18
CA ASN A 840 -9.56 -21.41 -40.01
C ASN A 840 -8.17 -21.50 -39.33
N HIS A 841 -8.06 -22.05 -38.11
CA HIS A 841 -6.82 -22.05 -37.31
C HIS A 841 -6.18 -20.65 -37.18
N SER A 842 -6.96 -19.60 -36.92
CA SER A 842 -6.40 -18.30 -36.59
C SER A 842 -5.81 -18.31 -35.17
N SER A 843 -4.67 -17.66 -34.98
CA SER A 843 -4.06 -17.49 -33.67
C SER A 843 -4.52 -16.16 -33.06
N PHE A 844 -4.73 -16.15 -31.75
CA PHE A 844 -5.08 -14.96 -30.98
C PHE A 844 -3.88 -14.50 -30.16
N ILE A 845 -3.58 -13.20 -30.22
CA ILE A 845 -2.53 -12.58 -29.41
C ILE A 845 -3.21 -11.58 -28.49
N ILE A 846 -3.00 -11.74 -27.18
CA ILE A 846 -3.50 -10.84 -26.15
C ILE A 846 -2.32 -10.04 -25.62
N ILE A 847 -2.44 -8.71 -25.62
CA ILE A 847 -1.41 -7.80 -25.12
C ILE A 847 -1.99 -6.84 -24.10
N TYR A 848 -1.15 -6.42 -23.16
CA TYR A 848 -1.46 -5.29 -22.28
C TYR A 848 -0.89 -4.01 -22.89
N TRP A 849 -1.73 -3.19 -23.51
CA TRP A 849 -1.27 -2.00 -24.25
C TRP A 849 -0.43 -1.01 -23.40
N PRO A 850 -0.70 -0.79 -22.10
CA PRO A 850 0.14 0.08 -21.28
C PRO A 850 1.60 -0.39 -21.14
N GLN A 851 1.90 -1.67 -21.38
CA GLN A 851 3.26 -2.23 -21.31
C GLN A 851 4.23 -1.56 -22.30
N TYR A 852 3.74 -1.03 -23.43
CA TYR A 852 4.59 -0.35 -24.42
C TYR A 852 5.13 1.01 -23.92
N LEU A 853 4.51 1.62 -22.91
CA LEU A 853 5.05 2.82 -22.25
C LEU A 853 6.36 2.53 -21.52
N GLU A 854 6.47 1.35 -20.88
CA GLU A 854 7.71 0.88 -20.26
C GLU A 854 8.80 0.66 -21.33
N TYR A 855 8.45 0.02 -22.45
CA TYR A 855 9.40 -0.21 -23.55
C TYR A 855 9.91 1.07 -24.19
N LEU A 856 9.02 2.04 -24.43
CA LEU A 856 9.41 3.37 -24.90
C LEU A 856 10.36 4.04 -23.91
N GLY A 857 10.04 3.98 -22.62
CA GLY A 857 10.89 4.56 -21.60
C GLY A 857 12.26 3.89 -21.48
N PHE A 858 12.39 2.58 -21.72
CA PHE A 858 13.69 1.92 -21.83
C PHE A 858 14.49 2.39 -23.06
N ALA A 859 13.84 2.57 -24.21
CA ALA A 859 14.50 3.13 -25.38
C ALA A 859 15.02 4.55 -25.10
N VAL A 860 14.21 5.39 -24.42
CA VAL A 860 14.61 6.74 -23.98
C VAL A 860 15.80 6.69 -23.02
N LEU A 861 15.80 5.77 -22.05
CA LEU A 861 16.91 5.57 -21.12
C LEU A 861 18.23 5.27 -21.86
N ILE A 862 18.21 4.28 -22.77
CA ILE A 862 19.39 3.83 -23.52
C ILE A 862 19.94 4.96 -24.40
N THR A 863 19.06 5.61 -25.17
CA THR A 863 19.42 6.73 -26.05
C THR A 863 19.96 7.93 -25.28
N THR A 864 19.42 8.21 -24.09
CA THR A 864 19.92 9.28 -23.20
C THR A 864 21.35 9.00 -22.75
N PHE A 865 21.65 7.78 -22.31
CA PHE A 865 23.02 7.41 -21.93
C PHE A 865 23.96 7.40 -23.13
N ALA A 866 23.52 6.90 -24.29
CA ALA A 866 24.32 6.93 -25.51
C ALA A 866 24.73 8.38 -25.88
N TRP A 867 23.80 9.34 -25.80
CA TRP A 867 24.08 10.76 -26.02
C TRP A 867 25.06 11.35 -24.97
N LEU A 868 24.90 10.98 -23.70
CA LEU A 868 25.80 11.42 -22.63
C LEU A 868 27.22 10.84 -22.76
N PHE A 869 27.36 9.62 -23.29
CA PHE A 869 28.67 9.01 -23.54
C PHE A 869 29.30 9.44 -24.87
N TRP A 870 28.51 9.92 -25.83
CA TRP A 870 29.02 10.35 -27.14
C TRP A 870 30.10 11.44 -26.99
N PRO A 871 31.34 11.23 -27.45
CA PRO A 871 32.38 12.24 -27.32
C PRO A 871 31.95 13.52 -28.06
N THR A 872 31.97 14.66 -27.35
CA THR A 872 31.82 15.95 -28.02
C THR A 872 33.12 16.18 -28.77
N VAL A 873 33.12 15.92 -30.08
CA VAL A 873 34.19 16.36 -30.97
C VAL A 873 34.27 17.87 -30.80
N LYS A 874 35.38 18.36 -30.25
CA LYS A 874 35.71 19.77 -30.40
C LYS A 874 35.95 19.98 -31.88
N SER A 875 35.04 20.66 -32.57
CA SER A 875 35.45 21.35 -33.79
C SER A 875 36.31 22.52 -33.31
N ASP A 876 37.63 22.31 -33.31
CA ASP A 876 38.58 23.42 -33.34
C ASP A 876 38.46 24.02 -34.75
N HIS A 877 37.41 24.81 -34.97
CA HIS A 877 37.31 25.74 -36.09
C HIS A 877 36.67 27.03 -35.57
N ASP A 878 37.55 28.04 -35.52
CA ASP A 878 37.38 29.50 -35.41
C ASP A 878 37.06 30.12 -34.04
#